data_AF-A0A9P9DMX6-F1
#
_entry.id   AF-A0A9P9DMX6-F1
#
_cell.length_a   1.000
_cell.length_b   1.000
_cell.length_c   1.000
_cell.angle_alpha   90.00
_cell.angle_beta   90.00
_cell.angle_gamma   90.00
#
_symmetry.space_group_name_H-M   'P 1'
#
loop_
_entity.id
_entity.type
_entity.pdbx_description
1 polymer ?
#
loop_
_entity_poly.entity_id
_entity_poly.type
_entity_poly.pdbx_seq_one_letter_code
_entity_poly.pdbx_strand_id
1 'polypeptide(L)'
;MSQPNDYTIGWICAIRTEYVAARAFLDEEHKGPGAVSPNDNNAYTLGKIGEHNVVIAVLPDGQYGISSAASVARDMMHSFPNIRVGLMVGIGGGAPSKKHDIRLGDIVVSAPREGKGGVFQYDFGKTIQDQSFRPTGFLNQPPAVLLTAVTVISGQYESDGHSLEEEINDILQKKPRLRKKYSRPDPSSDKLYQSEVVHPADSDSSCVAACGSDLSKLILRPERTQDEDNPTIHYGVIASGNQLMKDASVRDKLAVEEDILCFEMESAGLMNHFPCIVIRGICDYSDSHKNKEWQGYAAMVAAAYAKDLLCRIAPNRVEAEKKIGDILSGLQEVAKEHRDIAKEQIQVQKDLAEERLTQEDQKERQKCHQLFRLTTGSRDATYEWYKDRVEERVEDTCMWFLKHEHFQTWLNQESGPLLVSADPGCGKSVLAKYLIDRGLPRSTTICYFFFKDQDQNTVRQALCALLHQLFSQKPSLIKHAMPLFRKDGQGLINSTQSLWEVLRNAIKDPQAGPVIMVLDALDECAELEFADLMRNVESQFRSDYLGHGKLKYLLTCRPYDQIVSKFRGLLDAFPNIRIPGEEESETISQEVNRVITHRVNQLSDDLSPQIKSHLEQRLQKTTHRTYLWVYLVFDYLEKENFKKTPKGVESAVATLPRSINEAYEQILNKSKGDPMVRKVLSIILAASRPLTLSEMNVAVNIDYTSQSIHDLDLEDDEDFNTRLRSCCGLFVSIHQGSIYFLHQTAREFLLVDLASPTTISSGMHWHHSITTQDAHAVLAEFCVLYLNFFNSNVSLPTDANGEAGHSFDRHAFLDYSAQTWGDHFREAGIIDDATIIPFALRICDPDSKSYSIW
;
A
#
# COMPACT_ATOMS: atom_id res chain seq x y z
N MET A 1 56.84 -30.76 18.31
CA MET A 1 55.70 -29.86 18.08
C MET A 1 56.04 -29.03 16.86
N SER A 2 55.09 -28.82 15.97
CA SER A 2 55.29 -27.98 14.77
C SER A 2 55.62 -26.55 15.19
N GLN A 3 56.73 -25.98 14.70
CA GLN A 3 57.10 -24.60 15.03
C GLN A 3 56.37 -23.66 14.04
N PRO A 4 55.69 -22.59 14.51
CA PRO A 4 54.96 -21.69 13.63
C PRO A 4 55.83 -21.01 12.55
N ASN A 5 57.13 -20.86 12.81
CA ASN A 5 58.08 -20.28 11.86
C ASN A 5 58.40 -21.17 10.65
N ASP A 6 58.04 -22.46 10.70
CA ASP A 6 58.33 -23.39 9.60
C ASP A 6 57.29 -23.28 8.46
N TYR A 7 56.20 -22.52 8.66
CA TYR A 7 55.08 -22.40 7.72
C TYR A 7 55.19 -21.11 6.91
N THR A 8 55.20 -21.28 5.58
CA THR A 8 55.39 -20.18 4.61
C THR A 8 54.15 -19.91 3.77
N ILE A 9 53.20 -20.85 3.73
CA ILE A 9 51.95 -20.76 2.95
C ILE A 9 50.75 -20.71 3.88
N GLY A 10 49.91 -19.68 3.74
CA GLY A 10 48.59 -19.62 4.38
C GLY A 10 47.49 -20.02 3.40
N TRP A 11 46.60 -20.93 3.81
CA TRP A 11 45.45 -21.37 3.00
C TRP A 11 44.18 -21.07 3.79
N ILE A 12 43.30 -20.22 3.22
CA ILE A 12 42.03 -19.84 3.84
C ILE A 12 40.87 -20.48 3.08
N CYS A 13 39.96 -21.10 3.84
CA CYS A 13 38.71 -21.67 3.38
C CYS A 13 37.53 -20.91 4.01
N ALA A 14 36.51 -20.56 3.24
CA ALA A 14 35.31 -19.88 3.73
C ALA A 14 34.35 -20.82 4.47
N ILE A 15 34.17 -22.06 3.99
CA ILE A 15 33.19 -22.98 4.56
C ILE A 15 33.76 -24.37 4.84
N ARG A 16 33.03 -25.13 5.67
CA ARG A 16 33.39 -26.51 6.04
C ARG A 16 33.65 -27.42 4.84
N THR A 17 32.89 -27.28 3.74
CA THR A 17 33.06 -28.11 2.54
C THR A 17 34.44 -27.92 1.93
N GLU A 18 34.89 -26.66 1.83
CA GLU A 18 36.20 -26.29 1.28
C GLU A 18 37.33 -26.74 2.21
N TYR A 19 37.16 -26.55 3.52
CA TYR A 19 38.12 -26.99 4.54
C TYR A 19 38.36 -28.51 4.50
N VAL A 20 37.30 -29.30 4.30
CA VAL A 20 37.42 -30.76 4.18
C VAL A 20 38.21 -31.13 2.92
N ALA A 21 37.98 -30.45 1.80
CA ALA A 21 38.74 -30.68 0.57
C ALA A 21 40.22 -30.29 0.76
N ALA A 22 40.51 -29.08 1.27
CA ALA A 22 41.87 -28.61 1.53
C ALA A 22 42.66 -29.58 2.42
N ARG A 23 42.05 -30.05 3.52
CA ARG A 23 42.68 -31.03 4.41
C ARG A 23 42.88 -32.40 3.75
N ALA A 24 42.04 -32.78 2.79
CA ALA A 24 42.15 -34.07 2.10
C ALA A 24 43.34 -34.12 1.14
N PHE A 25 43.80 -32.97 0.65
CA PHE A 25 44.93 -32.83 -0.28
C PHE A 25 46.30 -32.62 0.38
N LEU A 26 46.37 -32.58 1.71
CA LEU A 26 47.65 -32.62 2.44
C LEU A 26 48.37 -33.96 2.19
N ASP A 27 49.64 -33.90 1.83
CA ASP A 27 50.51 -35.08 1.75
C ASP A 27 50.83 -35.62 3.14
N GLU A 28 51.02 -34.71 4.10
CA GLU A 28 51.22 -35.00 5.52
C GLU A 28 50.42 -34.03 6.41
N GLU A 29 49.72 -34.54 7.42
CA GLU A 29 49.06 -33.73 8.45
C GLU A 29 49.98 -33.63 9.68
N HIS A 30 50.41 -32.41 10.01
CA HIS A 30 51.24 -32.13 11.18
C HIS A 30 50.37 -31.96 12.44
N LYS A 31 50.97 -32.14 13.63
CA LYS A 31 50.28 -31.79 14.88
C LYS A 31 49.99 -30.29 14.92
N GLY A 32 48.79 -29.93 15.38
CA GLY A 32 48.36 -28.54 15.55
C GLY A 32 49.28 -27.71 16.46
N PRO A 33 49.15 -26.38 16.44
CA PRO A 33 50.02 -25.49 17.19
C PRO A 33 49.86 -25.71 18.71
N GLY A 34 50.96 -25.68 19.46
CA GLY A 34 50.92 -25.81 20.93
C GLY A 34 50.36 -24.56 21.63
N ALA A 35 50.46 -23.40 20.98
CA ALA A 35 49.85 -22.14 21.37
C ALA A 35 49.67 -21.25 20.12
N VAL A 36 48.65 -20.39 20.15
CA VAL A 36 48.41 -19.33 19.16
C VAL A 36 48.50 -17.98 19.85
N SER A 37 48.50 -16.88 19.09
CA SER A 37 48.54 -15.53 19.64
C SER A 37 47.35 -15.27 20.60
N PRO A 38 47.49 -14.48 21.68
CA PRO A 38 46.46 -14.33 22.72
C PRO A 38 45.08 -13.82 22.26
N ASN A 39 44.99 -13.23 21.06
CA ASN A 39 43.75 -12.71 20.47
C ASN A 39 43.36 -13.42 19.16
N ASP A 40 44.02 -14.54 18.84
CA ASP A 40 43.71 -15.35 17.68
C ASP A 40 42.62 -16.37 18.03
N ASN A 41 41.47 -16.24 17.37
CA ASN A 41 40.31 -17.12 17.57
C ASN A 41 40.22 -18.24 16.52
N ASN A 42 41.18 -18.34 15.61
CA ASN A 42 41.15 -19.32 14.53
C ASN A 42 41.52 -20.72 15.03
N ALA A 43 40.95 -21.71 14.34
CA ALA A 43 41.42 -23.09 14.41
C ALA A 43 42.27 -23.40 13.18
N TYR A 44 43.44 -24.02 13.40
CA TYR A 44 44.39 -24.34 12.34
C TYR A 44 44.57 -25.84 12.15
N THR A 45 44.62 -26.26 10.89
CA THR A 45 45.22 -27.53 10.49
C THR A 45 46.56 -27.24 9.84
N LEU A 46 47.59 -27.94 10.31
CA LEU A 46 48.94 -27.81 9.82
C LEU A 46 49.30 -29.02 8.98
N GLY A 47 50.05 -28.83 7.89
CA GLY A 47 50.49 -29.95 7.08
C GLY A 47 51.51 -29.56 6.03
N LYS A 48 51.74 -30.49 5.11
CA LYS A 48 52.67 -30.38 4.01
C LYS A 48 52.00 -30.67 2.68
N ILE A 49 52.33 -29.89 1.67
CA ILE A 49 51.96 -30.11 0.26
C ILE A 49 53.21 -29.96 -0.59
N GLY A 50 53.61 -31.03 -1.29
CA GLY A 50 54.88 -31.10 -2.00
C GLY A 50 56.04 -30.84 -1.03
N GLU A 51 56.79 -29.75 -1.27
CA GLU A 51 57.89 -29.31 -0.40
C GLU A 51 57.52 -28.15 0.54
N HIS A 52 56.25 -27.71 0.56
CA HIS A 52 55.80 -26.54 1.32
C HIS A 52 55.04 -26.92 2.58
N ASN A 53 55.33 -26.23 3.68
CA ASN A 53 54.55 -26.30 4.91
C ASN A 53 53.39 -25.31 4.84
N VAL A 54 52.17 -25.82 4.98
CA VAL A 54 50.92 -25.10 4.79
C VAL A 54 50.14 -25.02 6.10
N VAL A 55 49.65 -23.82 6.42
CA VAL A 55 48.67 -23.61 7.48
C VAL A 55 47.30 -23.34 6.89
N ILE A 56 46.34 -24.21 7.21
CA ILE A 56 44.95 -24.10 6.77
C ILE A 56 44.11 -23.51 7.89
N ALA A 57 43.39 -22.43 7.61
CA ALA A 57 42.33 -21.90 8.47
C ALA A 57 40.98 -21.96 7.75
N VAL A 58 39.92 -22.10 8.55
CA VAL A 58 38.54 -21.99 8.08
C VAL A 58 37.86 -20.84 8.83
N LEU A 59 37.01 -20.10 8.13
CA LEU A 59 36.20 -19.06 8.75
C LEU A 59 35.24 -19.65 9.80
N PRO A 60 34.85 -18.88 10.84
CA PRO A 60 33.92 -19.36 11.85
C PRO A 60 32.59 -19.83 11.25
N ASP A 61 32.00 -20.88 11.82
CA ASP A 61 30.75 -21.44 11.29
C ASP A 61 29.62 -20.39 11.27
N GLY A 62 28.91 -20.30 10.15
CA GLY A 62 27.90 -19.26 9.91
C GLY A 62 28.43 -17.85 9.61
N GLN A 63 29.74 -17.63 9.62
CA GLN A 63 30.37 -16.34 9.28
C GLN A 63 31.16 -16.47 7.97
N TYR A 64 30.72 -15.80 6.93
CA TYR A 64 31.40 -15.69 5.63
C TYR A 64 31.40 -14.23 5.18
N GLY A 65 32.11 -13.93 4.10
CA GLY A 65 32.27 -12.57 3.62
C GLY A 65 33.64 -11.94 3.89
N ILE A 66 33.86 -10.80 3.23
CA ILE A 66 35.09 -9.99 3.21
C ILE A 66 35.70 -9.73 4.60
N SER A 67 34.88 -9.34 5.58
CA SER A 67 35.35 -8.96 6.93
C SER A 67 35.86 -10.16 7.74
N SER A 68 35.17 -11.30 7.63
CA SER A 68 35.54 -12.55 8.31
C SER A 68 36.86 -13.07 7.74
N ALA A 69 36.99 -13.11 6.41
CA ALA A 69 38.22 -13.52 5.74
C ALA A 69 39.43 -12.66 6.15
N ALA A 70 39.26 -11.33 6.17
CA ALA A 70 40.31 -10.41 6.61
C ALA A 70 40.72 -10.62 8.07
N SER A 71 39.77 -10.94 8.97
CA SER A 71 40.07 -11.25 10.37
C SER A 71 40.86 -12.54 10.51
N VAL A 72 40.43 -13.61 9.82
CA VAL A 72 41.12 -14.91 9.82
C VAL A 72 42.54 -14.75 9.30
N ALA A 73 42.73 -14.05 8.18
CA ALA A 73 44.05 -13.78 7.62
C ALA A 73 44.95 -13.01 8.60
N ARG A 74 44.43 -11.94 9.22
CA ARG A 74 45.16 -11.15 10.22
C ARG A 74 45.64 -12.00 11.39
N ASP A 75 44.75 -12.80 11.97
CA ASP A 75 45.08 -13.59 13.15
C ASP A 75 46.03 -14.74 12.79
N MET A 76 45.89 -15.32 11.58
CA MET A 76 46.85 -16.27 11.01
C MET A 76 48.25 -15.68 10.90
N MET A 77 48.38 -14.45 10.40
CA MET A 77 49.69 -13.79 10.29
C MET A 77 50.32 -13.50 11.66
N HIS A 78 49.53 -13.27 12.71
CA HIS A 78 50.05 -13.09 14.06
C HIS A 78 50.57 -14.39 14.67
N SER A 79 49.88 -15.51 14.43
CA SER A 79 50.28 -16.82 14.96
C SER A 79 51.37 -17.50 14.12
N PHE A 80 51.45 -17.21 12.82
CA PHE A 80 52.40 -17.77 11.86
C PHE A 80 53.16 -16.64 11.15
N PRO A 81 54.19 -16.06 11.79
CA PRO A 81 54.84 -14.85 11.29
C PRO A 81 55.73 -15.08 10.05
N ASN A 82 56.00 -16.33 9.66
CA ASN A 82 56.81 -16.63 8.46
C ASN A 82 55.97 -16.85 7.19
N ILE A 83 54.64 -16.67 7.24
CA ILE A 83 53.82 -16.74 6.01
C ILE A 83 54.27 -15.65 5.03
N ARG A 84 54.46 -16.06 3.78
CA ARG A 84 54.94 -15.23 2.67
C ARG A 84 53.88 -15.04 1.59
N VAL A 85 53.11 -16.09 1.31
CA VAL A 85 52.03 -16.06 0.33
C VAL A 85 50.79 -16.75 0.85
N GLY A 86 49.64 -16.30 0.35
CA GLY A 86 48.33 -16.84 0.68
C GLY A 86 47.66 -17.56 -0.47
N LEU A 87 46.75 -18.47 -0.15
CA LEU A 87 45.79 -19.06 -1.06
C LEU A 87 44.38 -18.85 -0.49
N MET A 88 43.48 -18.30 -1.29
CA MET A 88 42.04 -18.33 -1.01
C MET A 88 41.40 -19.37 -1.92
N VAL A 89 41.15 -20.56 -1.39
CA VAL A 89 40.68 -21.70 -2.18
C VAL A 89 39.31 -22.12 -1.70
N GLY A 90 38.37 -22.22 -2.63
CA GLY A 90 37.02 -22.60 -2.29
C GLY A 90 36.11 -22.79 -3.49
N ILE A 91 34.81 -22.67 -3.26
CA ILE A 91 33.79 -22.72 -4.30
C ILE A 91 33.36 -21.30 -4.71
N GLY A 92 32.86 -21.18 -5.93
CA GLY A 92 32.27 -19.95 -6.46
C GLY A 92 31.15 -20.25 -7.45
N GLY A 93 30.38 -19.22 -7.80
CA GLY A 93 29.41 -19.32 -8.88
C GLY A 93 30.03 -18.85 -10.20
N GLY A 94 29.86 -19.61 -11.28
CA GLY A 94 30.43 -19.32 -12.59
C GLY A 94 29.63 -18.27 -13.35
N ALA A 95 30.29 -17.55 -14.25
CA ALA A 95 29.69 -16.60 -15.17
C ALA A 95 29.96 -17.03 -16.62
N PRO A 96 29.18 -18.00 -17.16
CA PRO A 96 29.36 -18.46 -18.53
C PRO A 96 29.09 -17.32 -19.52
N SER A 97 29.89 -17.24 -20.57
CA SER A 97 29.71 -16.27 -21.65
C SER A 97 30.03 -16.91 -22.99
N LYS A 98 29.77 -16.19 -24.10
CA LYS A 98 30.18 -16.67 -25.44
C LYS A 98 31.70 -16.85 -25.58
N LYS A 99 32.49 -16.13 -24.76
CA LYS A 99 33.96 -16.18 -24.76
C LYS A 99 34.48 -17.26 -23.81
N HIS A 100 33.76 -17.53 -22.72
CA HIS A 100 34.17 -18.45 -21.67
C HIS A 100 33.07 -19.46 -21.38
N ASP A 101 33.22 -20.69 -21.89
CA ASP A 101 32.31 -21.80 -21.60
C ASP A 101 32.61 -22.43 -20.24
N ILE A 102 32.20 -21.72 -19.18
CA ILE A 102 32.37 -22.14 -17.80
C ILE A 102 31.29 -23.16 -17.45
N ARG A 103 31.71 -24.30 -16.91
CA ARG A 103 30.85 -25.43 -16.53
C ARG A 103 30.94 -25.76 -15.05
N LEU A 104 29.94 -26.49 -14.52
CA LEU A 104 30.00 -26.96 -13.13
C LEU A 104 31.17 -27.94 -12.98
N GLY A 105 31.95 -27.76 -11.91
CA GLY A 105 33.20 -28.49 -11.69
C GLY A 105 34.43 -27.88 -12.36
N ASP A 106 34.30 -26.86 -13.22
CA ASP A 106 35.47 -26.11 -13.70
C ASP A 106 36.16 -25.34 -12.58
N ILE A 107 37.38 -24.89 -12.85
CA ILE A 107 38.18 -24.08 -11.93
C ILE A 107 38.40 -22.70 -12.53
N VAL A 108 38.20 -21.66 -11.73
CA VAL A 108 38.56 -20.28 -12.07
C VAL A 108 39.68 -19.82 -11.15
N VAL A 109 40.77 -19.31 -11.74
CA VAL A 109 41.96 -18.84 -11.03
C VAL A 109 42.12 -17.35 -11.28
N SER A 110 42.32 -16.56 -10.21
CA SER A 110 42.48 -15.12 -10.35
C SER A 110 43.77 -14.77 -11.11
N ALA A 111 43.62 -14.05 -12.21
CA ALA A 111 44.72 -13.59 -13.05
C ALA A 111 44.48 -12.15 -13.49
N PRO A 112 45.50 -11.26 -13.41
CA PRO A 112 45.36 -9.89 -13.87
C PRO A 112 45.03 -9.79 -15.36
N ARG A 113 44.01 -8.99 -15.71
CA ARG A 113 43.55 -8.73 -17.09
C ARG A 113 43.06 -7.28 -17.20
N GLU A 114 43.31 -6.64 -18.33
CA GLU A 114 42.73 -5.33 -18.71
C GLU A 114 42.82 -4.25 -17.61
N GLY A 115 43.95 -4.20 -16.90
CA GLY A 115 44.17 -3.21 -15.83
C GLY A 115 43.54 -3.55 -14.48
N LYS A 116 42.97 -4.75 -14.30
CA LYS A 116 42.48 -5.28 -13.01
C LYS A 116 43.48 -6.25 -12.39
N GLY A 117 43.55 -6.27 -11.06
CA GLY A 117 44.45 -7.16 -10.30
C GLY A 117 44.06 -8.65 -10.29
N GLY A 118 43.00 -9.05 -11.00
CA GLY A 118 42.47 -10.43 -11.01
C GLY A 118 41.33 -10.68 -10.04
N VAL A 119 41.06 -9.74 -9.12
CA VAL A 119 39.83 -9.68 -8.33
C VAL A 119 39.20 -8.30 -8.51
N PHE A 120 37.88 -8.26 -8.66
CA PHE A 120 37.10 -7.04 -8.83
C PHE A 120 36.01 -6.95 -7.77
N GLN A 121 36.01 -5.89 -6.95
CA GLN A 121 34.96 -5.69 -5.96
C GLN A 121 33.77 -4.95 -6.58
N TYR A 122 32.75 -5.70 -6.99
CA TYR A 122 31.64 -5.16 -7.79
C TYR A 122 30.60 -4.36 -6.99
N ASP A 123 30.66 -4.42 -5.66
CA ASP A 123 29.74 -3.73 -4.75
C ASP A 123 30.37 -2.53 -4.01
N PHE A 124 31.63 -2.19 -4.30
CA PHE A 124 32.36 -1.09 -3.67
C PHE A 124 32.64 0.09 -4.61
N GLY A 125 31.84 1.15 -4.46
CA GLY A 125 31.83 2.25 -5.42
C GLY A 125 30.74 3.28 -5.13
N LYS A 126 30.55 4.20 -6.08
CA LYS A 126 29.53 5.25 -6.01
C LYS A 126 28.37 4.92 -6.94
N THR A 127 27.16 4.94 -6.39
CA THR A 127 25.92 5.00 -7.17
C THR A 127 25.52 6.47 -7.31
N ILE A 128 25.37 6.95 -8.54
CA ILE A 128 24.92 8.31 -8.84
C ILE A 128 23.60 8.18 -9.60
N GLN A 129 22.63 9.05 -9.30
CA GLN A 129 21.31 9.04 -9.96
C GLN A 129 21.48 9.02 -11.49
N ASP A 130 20.76 8.11 -12.13
CA ASP A 130 20.75 7.89 -13.59
C ASP A 130 22.12 7.55 -14.20
N GLN A 131 23.05 7.01 -13.41
CA GLN A 131 24.38 6.58 -13.88
C GLN A 131 24.69 5.14 -13.48
N SER A 132 25.54 4.49 -14.26
CA SER A 132 26.11 3.19 -13.90
C SER A 132 26.95 3.30 -12.63
N PHE A 133 26.97 2.20 -11.87
CA PHE A 133 27.82 2.07 -10.69
C PHE A 133 29.27 2.39 -11.05
N ARG A 134 29.92 3.26 -10.27
CA ARG A 134 31.32 3.64 -10.49
C ARG A 134 32.21 2.98 -9.44
N PRO A 135 33.02 1.99 -9.80
CA PRO A 135 34.02 1.43 -8.90
C PRO A 135 34.98 2.52 -8.44
N THR A 136 35.24 2.62 -7.14
CA THR A 136 36.15 3.65 -6.58
C THR A 136 37.40 3.07 -5.93
N GLY A 137 37.56 1.76 -5.95
CA GLY A 137 38.71 1.06 -5.36
C GLY A 137 39.47 0.22 -6.37
N PHE A 138 40.76 0.03 -6.13
CA PHE A 138 41.60 -0.92 -6.85
C PHE A 138 42.09 -1.99 -5.88
N LEU A 139 42.05 -3.26 -6.30
CA LEU A 139 42.57 -4.39 -5.54
C LEU A 139 43.92 -4.83 -6.11
N ASN A 140 44.87 -5.11 -5.21
CA ASN A 140 46.19 -5.62 -5.58
C ASN A 140 46.08 -6.94 -6.36
N GLN A 141 47.16 -7.26 -7.07
CA GLN A 141 47.31 -8.51 -7.81
C GLN A 141 47.99 -9.60 -6.98
N PRO A 142 47.80 -10.89 -7.31
CA PRO A 142 48.52 -11.98 -6.67
C PRO A 142 50.06 -11.81 -6.77
N PRO A 143 50.83 -12.34 -5.79
CA PRO A 143 52.28 -12.39 -5.85
C PRO A 143 52.85 -12.90 -7.18
N ALA A 144 53.94 -12.29 -7.64
CA ALA A 144 54.58 -12.65 -8.91
C ALA A 144 55.03 -14.11 -8.95
N VAL A 145 55.45 -14.68 -7.80
CA VAL A 145 55.79 -16.10 -7.69
C VAL A 145 54.59 -17.01 -8.01
N LEU A 146 53.39 -16.65 -7.57
CA LEU A 146 52.17 -17.40 -7.85
C LEU A 146 51.76 -17.23 -9.31
N LEU A 147 51.80 -16.01 -9.85
CA LEU A 147 51.46 -15.75 -11.27
C LEU A 147 52.41 -16.44 -12.25
N THR A 148 53.70 -16.53 -11.90
CA THR A 148 54.69 -17.26 -12.69
C THR A 148 54.36 -18.75 -12.69
N ALA A 149 54.03 -19.32 -11.53
CA ALA A 149 53.63 -20.71 -11.42
C ALA A 149 52.34 -21.02 -12.19
N VAL A 150 51.36 -20.11 -12.16
CA VAL A 150 50.15 -20.17 -12.99
C VAL A 150 50.48 -20.23 -14.48
N THR A 151 51.45 -19.44 -14.95
CA THR A 151 51.85 -19.45 -16.36
C THR A 151 52.48 -20.80 -16.74
N VAL A 152 53.34 -21.34 -15.87
CA VAL A 152 54.02 -22.63 -16.11
C VAL A 152 53.02 -23.79 -16.12
N ILE A 153 52.14 -23.86 -15.13
CA ILE A 153 51.15 -24.95 -15.04
C ILE A 153 50.11 -24.87 -16.16
N SER A 154 49.67 -23.65 -16.54
CA SER A 154 48.76 -23.46 -17.67
C SER A 154 49.35 -23.96 -18.98
N GLY A 155 50.64 -23.68 -19.25
CA GLY A 155 51.30 -24.17 -20.46
C GLY A 155 51.49 -25.68 -20.46
N GLN A 156 51.68 -26.29 -19.28
CA GLN A 156 51.75 -27.74 -19.16
C GLN A 156 50.40 -28.42 -19.38
N TYR A 157 49.31 -27.85 -18.85
CA TYR A 157 47.97 -28.38 -19.08
C TYR A 157 47.57 -28.25 -20.55
N GLU A 158 47.92 -27.13 -21.20
CA GLU A 158 47.72 -26.96 -22.63
C GLU A 158 48.49 -28.00 -23.48
N SER A 159 49.68 -28.43 -23.05
CA SER A 159 50.49 -29.38 -23.82
C SER A 159 50.20 -30.85 -23.51
N ASP A 160 50.01 -31.19 -22.24
CA ASP A 160 50.02 -32.56 -21.74
C ASP A 160 48.67 -32.98 -21.09
N GLY A 161 47.75 -32.03 -20.89
CA GLY A 161 46.56 -32.20 -20.05
C GLY A 161 46.86 -32.23 -18.55
N HIS A 162 45.86 -32.57 -17.74
CA HIS A 162 46.00 -32.70 -16.29
C HIS A 162 45.40 -33.99 -15.71
N SER A 163 45.87 -34.40 -14.52
CA SER A 163 45.38 -35.59 -13.81
C SER A 163 44.48 -35.29 -12.61
N LEU A 164 43.88 -34.09 -12.54
CA LEU A 164 43.09 -33.64 -11.38
C LEU A 164 41.99 -34.63 -10.95
N GLU A 165 41.27 -35.23 -11.91
CA GLU A 165 40.20 -36.18 -11.61
C GLU A 165 40.74 -37.52 -11.07
N GLU A 166 41.90 -37.96 -11.56
CA GLU A 166 42.58 -39.16 -11.06
C GLU A 166 43.00 -38.96 -9.59
N GLU A 167 43.57 -37.80 -9.26
CA GLU A 167 43.96 -37.47 -7.88
C GLU A 167 42.77 -37.43 -6.92
N ILE A 168 41.66 -36.82 -7.35
CA ILE A 168 40.42 -36.79 -6.56
C ILE A 168 39.93 -38.21 -6.31
N ASN A 169 39.90 -39.05 -7.35
CA ASN A 169 39.48 -40.43 -7.23
C ASN A 169 40.37 -41.23 -6.27
N ASP A 170 41.68 -41.05 -6.31
CA ASP A 170 42.62 -41.68 -5.37
C ASP A 170 42.36 -41.26 -3.91
N ILE A 171 42.07 -39.99 -3.66
CA ILE A 171 41.72 -39.50 -2.32
C ILE A 171 40.38 -40.08 -1.87
N LEU A 172 39.39 -40.10 -2.74
CA LEU A 172 38.07 -40.66 -2.46
C LEU A 172 38.13 -42.17 -2.23
N GLN A 173 39.07 -42.87 -2.87
CA GLN A 173 39.35 -44.27 -2.59
C GLN A 173 39.88 -44.44 -1.16
N LYS A 174 40.88 -43.64 -0.76
CA LYS A 174 41.49 -43.63 0.58
C LYS A 174 40.56 -43.14 1.69
N LYS A 175 39.59 -42.28 1.37
CA LYS A 175 38.63 -41.67 2.33
C LYS A 175 37.17 -41.96 1.93
N PRO A 176 36.66 -43.20 2.13
CA PRO A 176 35.32 -43.61 1.65
C PRO A 176 34.16 -42.74 2.15
N ARG A 177 34.28 -42.11 3.32
CA ARG A 177 33.26 -41.19 3.88
C ARG A 177 33.03 -39.96 3.02
N LEU A 178 33.99 -39.56 2.19
CA LEU A 178 33.88 -38.38 1.33
C LEU A 178 33.14 -38.67 0.02
N ARG A 179 33.13 -39.93 -0.46
CA ARG A 179 32.55 -40.31 -1.76
C ARG A 179 31.13 -39.79 -1.96
N LYS A 180 30.26 -39.90 -0.95
CA LYS A 180 28.85 -39.48 -1.07
C LYS A 180 28.67 -38.00 -1.45
N LYS A 181 29.54 -37.11 -0.95
CA LYS A 181 29.38 -35.65 -1.12
C LYS A 181 30.41 -35.03 -2.08
N TYR A 182 31.58 -35.64 -2.23
CA TYR A 182 32.73 -35.04 -2.92
C TYR A 182 33.09 -35.76 -4.24
N SER A 183 32.39 -36.84 -4.60
CA SER A 183 32.48 -37.43 -5.94
C SER A 183 31.91 -36.48 -6.99
N ARG A 184 32.43 -36.58 -8.22
CA ARG A 184 31.87 -35.89 -9.39
C ARG A 184 30.39 -36.27 -9.56
N PRO A 185 29.46 -35.29 -9.58
CA PRO A 185 28.06 -35.56 -9.89
C PRO A 185 27.88 -36.05 -11.33
N ASP A 186 26.69 -36.57 -11.63
CA ASP A 186 26.35 -36.99 -12.99
C ASP A 186 26.46 -35.80 -13.96
N PRO A 187 27.13 -35.93 -15.12
CA PRO A 187 27.26 -34.84 -16.09
C PRO A 187 25.92 -34.24 -16.53
N SER A 188 24.83 -35.01 -16.55
CA SER A 188 23.49 -34.52 -16.88
C SER A 188 22.90 -33.53 -15.87
N SER A 189 23.50 -33.42 -14.68
CA SER A 189 23.13 -32.44 -13.65
C SER A 189 23.75 -31.06 -13.89
N ASP A 190 24.71 -30.93 -14.81
CA ASP A 190 25.22 -29.65 -15.28
C ASP A 190 24.23 -29.01 -16.28
N LYS A 191 23.36 -28.13 -15.78
CA LYS A 191 22.33 -27.45 -16.57
C LYS A 191 22.47 -25.95 -16.43
N LEU A 192 22.65 -25.27 -17.57
CA LEU A 192 22.65 -23.82 -17.67
C LEU A 192 21.29 -23.36 -18.23
N TYR A 193 20.53 -22.63 -17.41
CA TYR A 193 19.26 -22.05 -17.82
C TYR A 193 19.48 -20.70 -18.51
N GLN A 194 18.52 -20.30 -19.35
CA GLN A 194 18.46 -18.95 -19.90
C GLN A 194 18.29 -17.90 -18.78
N SER A 195 18.83 -16.71 -18.99
CA SER A 195 18.86 -15.61 -18.00
C SER A 195 17.49 -15.18 -17.48
N GLU A 196 16.46 -15.35 -18.30
CA GLU A 196 15.07 -14.95 -18.01
C GLU A 196 14.34 -15.99 -17.14
N VAL A 197 14.89 -17.20 -17.01
CA VAL A 197 14.29 -18.27 -16.22
C VAL A 197 14.65 -18.04 -14.76
N VAL A 198 13.67 -17.64 -13.96
CA VAL A 198 13.85 -17.42 -12.52
C VAL A 198 13.36 -18.63 -11.75
N HIS A 199 14.25 -19.24 -10.96
CA HIS A 199 13.89 -20.30 -10.05
C HIS A 199 12.97 -19.76 -8.94
N PRO A 200 11.81 -20.40 -8.66
CA PRO A 200 10.91 -19.98 -7.59
C PRO A 200 11.61 -19.89 -6.23
N ALA A 201 11.34 -18.82 -5.48
CA ALA A 201 11.85 -18.64 -4.13
C ALA A 201 11.28 -19.74 -3.20
N ASP A 202 12.11 -20.23 -2.27
CA ASP A 202 11.75 -21.20 -1.21
C ASP A 202 11.29 -22.59 -1.66
N SER A 203 11.58 -22.98 -2.91
CA SER A 203 11.45 -24.37 -3.36
C SER A 203 12.65 -25.21 -2.90
N ASP A 204 12.45 -26.13 -1.96
CA ASP A 204 13.41 -27.23 -1.67
C ASP A 204 13.47 -28.29 -2.79
N SER A 205 12.65 -28.15 -3.84
CA SER A 205 12.63 -29.07 -4.98
C SER A 205 13.83 -28.83 -5.92
N SER A 206 14.28 -29.89 -6.59
CA SER A 206 15.37 -29.79 -7.59
C SER A 206 15.01 -28.83 -8.73
N CYS A 207 15.99 -28.15 -9.32
CA CYS A 207 15.75 -27.21 -10.43
C CYS A 207 14.96 -27.85 -11.58
N VAL A 208 15.17 -29.13 -11.85
CA VAL A 208 14.43 -29.88 -12.87
C VAL A 208 12.95 -29.99 -12.55
N ALA A 209 12.60 -30.21 -11.27
CA ALA A 209 11.21 -30.31 -10.82
C ALA A 209 10.52 -28.95 -10.81
N ALA A 210 11.23 -27.88 -10.40
CA ALA A 210 10.67 -26.54 -10.28
C ALA A 210 10.56 -25.81 -11.64
N CYS A 211 11.57 -25.93 -12.49
CA CYS A 211 11.70 -25.12 -13.71
C CYS A 211 11.34 -25.90 -14.99
N GLY A 212 11.23 -27.23 -14.87
CA GLY A 212 11.02 -28.17 -15.97
C GLY A 212 12.33 -28.56 -16.68
N SER A 213 12.29 -29.66 -17.44
CA SER A 213 13.40 -30.14 -18.27
C SER A 213 13.26 -29.76 -19.75
N ASP A 214 12.43 -28.76 -20.06
CA ASP A 214 12.23 -28.33 -21.44
C ASP A 214 13.53 -27.75 -22.02
N LEU A 215 13.96 -28.30 -23.16
CA LEU A 215 15.15 -27.87 -23.88
C LEU A 215 15.05 -26.41 -24.32
N SER A 216 13.84 -25.86 -24.47
CA SER A 216 13.61 -24.46 -24.84
C SER A 216 14.11 -23.46 -23.79
N LYS A 217 14.25 -23.87 -22.52
CA LYS A 217 14.66 -23.02 -21.39
C LYS A 217 16.15 -23.15 -21.04
N LEU A 218 16.83 -24.12 -21.65
CA LEU A 218 18.23 -24.43 -21.38
C LEU A 218 19.11 -23.85 -22.50
N ILE A 219 20.33 -23.46 -22.15
CA ILE A 219 21.36 -23.14 -23.11
C ILE A 219 22.04 -24.45 -23.52
N LEU A 220 21.77 -24.88 -24.76
CA LEU A 220 22.41 -26.07 -25.33
C LEU A 220 23.88 -25.81 -25.60
N ARG A 221 24.74 -26.64 -25.01
CA ARG A 221 26.19 -26.58 -25.16
C ARG A 221 26.69 -27.93 -25.69
N PRO A 222 27.62 -27.95 -26.65
CA PRO A 222 28.20 -29.20 -27.15
C PRO A 222 28.94 -29.94 -26.04
N GLU A 223 29.04 -31.26 -26.12
CA GLU A 223 29.94 -32.01 -25.24
C GLU A 223 31.38 -31.59 -25.50
N ARG A 224 32.19 -31.53 -24.44
CA ARG A 224 33.63 -31.27 -24.57
C ARG A 224 34.27 -32.42 -25.34
N THR A 225 35.15 -32.07 -26.26
CA THR A 225 35.91 -33.01 -27.08
C THR A 225 37.04 -33.65 -26.29
N GLN A 226 37.71 -34.65 -26.87
CA GLN A 226 38.89 -35.28 -26.25
C GLN A 226 40.10 -34.34 -26.14
N ASP A 227 40.09 -33.26 -26.93
CA ASP A 227 41.15 -32.24 -26.94
C ASP A 227 40.91 -31.13 -25.89
N GLU A 228 39.81 -31.22 -25.12
CA GLU A 228 39.46 -30.25 -24.08
C GLU A 228 39.55 -30.88 -22.68
N ASP A 229 40.29 -30.21 -21.80
CA ASP A 229 40.37 -30.58 -20.38
C ASP A 229 38.99 -30.55 -19.71
N ASN A 230 38.71 -31.54 -18.87
CA ASN A 230 37.45 -31.64 -18.15
C ASN A 230 37.65 -32.21 -16.73
N PRO A 231 37.72 -31.35 -15.69
CA PRO A 231 37.30 -29.94 -15.66
C PRO A 231 38.26 -28.98 -16.40
N THR A 232 37.76 -27.88 -16.96
CA THR A 232 38.61 -26.85 -17.59
C THR A 232 39.07 -25.82 -16.54
N ILE A 233 40.28 -25.26 -16.72
CA ILE A 233 40.79 -24.17 -15.90
C ILE A 233 40.68 -22.85 -16.67
N HIS A 234 40.03 -21.85 -16.07
CA HIS A 234 39.87 -20.52 -16.62
C HIS A 234 40.68 -19.48 -15.83
N TYR A 235 41.38 -18.59 -16.53
CA TYR A 235 42.28 -17.60 -15.92
C TYR A 235 41.81 -16.17 -16.20
N GLY A 236 41.36 -15.45 -15.17
CA GLY A 236 40.87 -14.09 -15.35
C GLY A 236 40.33 -13.45 -14.09
N VAL A 237 39.35 -12.56 -14.26
CA VAL A 237 38.83 -11.72 -13.17
C VAL A 237 37.75 -12.45 -12.38
N ILE A 238 37.92 -12.47 -11.07
CA ILE A 238 36.92 -12.99 -10.11
C ILE A 238 36.22 -11.80 -9.44
N ALA A 239 34.89 -11.78 -9.48
CA ALA A 239 34.08 -10.79 -8.81
C ALA A 239 33.88 -11.16 -7.33
N SER A 240 34.15 -10.21 -6.44
CA SER A 240 34.05 -10.38 -5.00
C SER A 240 33.12 -9.32 -4.39
N GLY A 241 32.26 -9.69 -3.45
CA GLY A 241 31.35 -8.74 -2.80
C GLY A 241 30.70 -9.27 -1.53
N ASN A 242 30.04 -8.40 -0.78
CA ASN A 242 29.27 -8.77 0.42
C ASN A 242 27.87 -9.31 0.09
N GLN A 243 27.45 -9.23 -1.16
CA GLN A 243 26.15 -9.73 -1.63
C GLN A 243 26.33 -11.05 -2.37
N LEU A 244 25.46 -12.03 -2.12
CA LEU A 244 25.46 -13.27 -2.89
C LEU A 244 24.78 -13.04 -4.25
N MET A 245 25.53 -13.22 -5.35
CA MET A 245 24.97 -13.11 -6.70
C MET A 245 23.97 -14.24 -6.99
N LYS A 246 22.72 -13.86 -7.29
CA LYS A 246 21.60 -14.74 -7.67
C LYS A 246 20.79 -14.20 -8.86
N ASP A 247 21.26 -13.14 -9.49
CA ASP A 247 20.58 -12.47 -10.59
C ASP A 247 21.37 -12.72 -11.88
N ALA A 248 20.82 -13.56 -12.76
CA ALA A 248 21.45 -13.91 -14.03
C ALA A 248 21.64 -12.70 -14.96
N SER A 249 20.73 -11.72 -14.93
CA SER A 249 20.81 -10.53 -15.77
C SER A 249 21.93 -9.61 -15.32
N VAL A 250 22.06 -9.39 -14.00
CA VAL A 250 23.18 -8.62 -13.43
C VAL A 250 24.50 -9.35 -13.62
N ARG A 251 24.53 -10.67 -13.41
CA ARG A 251 25.70 -11.53 -13.68
C ARG A 251 26.16 -11.36 -15.12
N ASP A 252 25.27 -11.51 -16.10
CA ASP A 252 25.62 -11.46 -17.53
C ASP A 252 26.10 -10.07 -17.94
N LYS A 253 25.46 -9.01 -17.42
CA LYS A 253 25.91 -7.64 -17.62
C LYS A 253 27.34 -7.44 -17.10
N LEU A 254 27.62 -7.87 -15.87
CA LEU A 254 28.94 -7.75 -15.26
C LEU A 254 29.99 -8.63 -15.96
N ALA A 255 29.61 -9.83 -16.41
CA ALA A 255 30.48 -10.70 -17.21
C ALA A 255 30.90 -10.03 -18.54
N VAL A 256 29.97 -9.30 -19.18
CA VAL A 256 30.25 -8.57 -20.43
C VAL A 256 31.04 -7.28 -20.18
N GLU A 257 30.63 -6.46 -19.22
CA GLU A 257 31.25 -5.15 -18.95
C GLU A 257 32.65 -5.28 -18.34
N GLU A 258 32.85 -6.29 -17.48
CA GLU A 258 34.05 -6.40 -16.65
C GLU A 258 34.86 -7.69 -16.87
N ASP A 259 34.50 -8.53 -17.87
CA ASP A 259 35.14 -9.82 -18.19
C ASP A 259 35.24 -10.75 -16.97
N ILE A 260 34.19 -10.76 -16.15
CA ILE A 260 34.09 -11.56 -14.92
C ILE A 260 33.83 -13.03 -15.27
N LEU A 261 34.60 -13.93 -14.65
CA LEU A 261 34.50 -15.38 -14.85
C LEU A 261 33.74 -16.09 -13.72
N CYS A 262 33.81 -15.59 -12.49
CA CYS A 262 33.06 -16.15 -11.37
C CYS A 262 32.81 -15.13 -10.26
N PHE A 263 31.85 -15.43 -9.38
CA PHE A 263 31.47 -14.64 -8.22
C PHE A 263 31.73 -15.40 -6.92
N GLU A 264 32.32 -14.73 -5.94
CA GLU A 264 32.56 -15.20 -4.58
C GLU A 264 32.43 -14.04 -3.57
N MET A 265 32.62 -14.30 -2.27
CA MET A 265 32.28 -13.31 -1.22
C MET A 265 33.42 -12.91 -0.28
N GLU A 266 34.65 -13.41 -0.46
CA GLU A 266 35.71 -13.23 0.56
C GLU A 266 36.92 -12.42 0.06
N SER A 267 37.32 -12.61 -1.19
CA SER A 267 38.67 -12.30 -1.65
C SER A 267 39.00 -10.80 -1.66
N ALA A 268 38.03 -9.92 -1.87
CA ALA A 268 38.25 -8.47 -1.82
C ALA A 268 38.77 -7.99 -0.45
N GLY A 269 38.48 -8.72 0.63
CA GLY A 269 39.03 -8.42 1.97
C GLY A 269 40.49 -8.78 2.14
N LEU A 270 41.01 -9.67 1.28
CA LEU A 270 42.34 -10.23 1.38
C LEU A 270 43.34 -9.50 0.49
N MET A 271 42.98 -9.25 -0.78
CA MET A 271 43.95 -8.87 -1.83
C MET A 271 44.92 -7.74 -1.44
N ASN A 272 44.45 -6.72 -0.73
CA ASN A 272 45.27 -5.56 -0.37
C ASN A 272 46.23 -5.78 0.81
N HIS A 273 45.97 -6.75 1.67
CA HIS A 273 46.67 -6.94 2.95
C HIS A 273 47.24 -8.34 3.15
N PHE A 274 46.76 -9.31 2.38
CA PHE A 274 47.16 -10.69 2.40
C PHE A 274 47.46 -11.10 0.95
N PRO A 275 48.73 -11.02 0.50
CA PRO A 275 49.11 -11.34 -0.88
C PRO A 275 48.78 -12.80 -1.20
N CYS A 276 47.65 -13.01 -1.89
CA CYS A 276 47.14 -14.32 -2.20
C CYS A 276 46.68 -14.47 -3.64
N ILE A 277 46.62 -15.72 -4.10
CA ILE A 277 45.87 -16.10 -5.31
C ILE A 277 44.53 -16.71 -4.91
N VAL A 278 43.51 -16.49 -5.74
CA VAL A 278 42.16 -16.97 -5.51
C VAL A 278 41.87 -18.09 -6.50
N ILE A 279 41.40 -19.24 -5.99
CA ILE A 279 41.11 -20.44 -6.77
C ILE A 279 39.69 -20.89 -6.41
N ARG A 280 38.78 -20.86 -7.39
CA ARG A 280 37.36 -21.18 -7.19
C ARG A 280 36.92 -22.33 -8.07
N GLY A 281 36.47 -23.41 -7.45
CA GLY A 281 35.73 -24.46 -8.16
C GLY A 281 34.29 -24.04 -8.36
N ILE A 282 33.76 -24.23 -9.56
CA ILE A 282 32.44 -23.74 -9.92
C ILE A 282 31.35 -24.72 -9.45
N CYS A 283 30.48 -24.26 -8.56
CA CYS A 283 29.41 -25.10 -7.98
C CYS A 283 27.98 -24.68 -8.40
N ASP A 284 27.80 -23.45 -8.88
CA ASP A 284 26.55 -22.95 -9.46
C ASP A 284 26.87 -21.90 -10.53
N TYR A 285 25.86 -21.29 -11.16
CA TYR A 285 26.04 -20.28 -12.22
C TYR A 285 25.73 -18.85 -11.77
N SER A 286 25.88 -18.54 -10.48
CA SER A 286 25.62 -17.18 -9.96
C SER A 286 24.23 -16.64 -10.32
N ASP A 287 23.24 -17.52 -10.42
CA ASP A 287 21.86 -17.20 -10.70
C ASP A 287 20.93 -17.76 -9.60
N SER A 288 19.64 -17.77 -9.88
CA SER A 288 18.62 -18.29 -8.96
C SER A 288 18.69 -19.81 -8.79
N HIS A 289 19.37 -20.56 -9.67
CA HIS A 289 19.45 -22.02 -9.69
C HIS A 289 20.63 -22.54 -8.85
N LYS A 290 20.51 -22.46 -7.52
CA LYS A 290 21.55 -22.99 -6.63
C LYS A 290 21.70 -24.50 -6.74
N ASN A 291 22.95 -24.96 -6.93
CA ASN A 291 23.25 -26.38 -7.05
C ASN A 291 24.14 -26.86 -5.88
N LYS A 292 23.49 -27.42 -4.85
CA LYS A 292 24.17 -27.93 -3.65
C LYS A 292 24.93 -29.24 -3.90
N GLU A 293 24.59 -29.98 -4.95
CA GLU A 293 25.20 -31.28 -5.27
C GLU A 293 26.65 -31.12 -5.72
N TRP A 294 26.94 -30.06 -6.49
CA TRP A 294 28.27 -29.80 -7.05
C TRP A 294 29.28 -29.20 -6.07
N GLN A 295 28.83 -28.63 -4.94
CA GLN A 295 29.71 -27.94 -3.99
C GLN A 295 30.86 -28.81 -3.47
N GLY A 296 30.63 -30.10 -3.25
CA GLY A 296 31.68 -31.00 -2.76
C GLY A 296 32.75 -31.24 -3.81
N TYR A 297 32.35 -31.63 -5.03
CA TYR A 297 33.30 -31.85 -6.13
C TYR A 297 34.03 -30.57 -6.54
N ALA A 298 33.33 -29.43 -6.63
CA ALA A 298 33.91 -28.12 -6.89
C ALA A 298 35.00 -27.76 -5.87
N ALA A 299 34.79 -28.05 -4.58
CA ALA A 299 35.82 -27.84 -3.57
C ALA A 299 37.03 -28.76 -3.78
N MET A 300 36.84 -30.01 -4.23
CA MET A 300 37.93 -30.97 -4.49
C MET A 300 38.80 -30.53 -5.66
N VAL A 301 38.22 -30.13 -6.79
CA VAL A 301 38.98 -29.69 -7.99
C VAL A 301 39.78 -28.42 -7.70
N ALA A 302 39.21 -27.47 -6.93
CA ALA A 302 39.93 -26.27 -6.51
C ALA A 302 41.12 -26.61 -5.60
N ALA A 303 40.95 -27.54 -4.66
CA ALA A 303 42.02 -27.99 -3.77
C ALA A 303 43.10 -28.80 -4.52
N ALA A 304 42.71 -29.63 -5.49
CA ALA A 304 43.62 -30.35 -6.38
C ALA A 304 44.50 -29.38 -7.17
N TYR A 305 43.89 -28.39 -7.82
CA TYR A 305 44.63 -27.37 -8.56
C TYR A 305 45.56 -26.56 -7.65
N ALA A 306 45.12 -26.20 -6.45
CA ALA A 306 45.97 -25.51 -5.48
C ALA A 306 47.18 -26.34 -5.05
N LYS A 307 47.03 -27.67 -4.91
CA LYS A 307 48.16 -28.58 -4.69
C LYS A 307 49.13 -28.57 -5.87
N ASP A 308 48.64 -28.75 -7.09
CA ASP A 308 49.51 -28.76 -8.26
C ASP A 308 50.26 -27.43 -8.43
N LEU A 309 49.57 -26.31 -8.22
CA LEU A 309 50.18 -24.98 -8.24
C LEU A 309 51.35 -24.87 -7.26
N LEU A 310 51.17 -25.32 -6.01
CA LEU A 310 52.24 -25.31 -5.01
C LEU A 310 53.42 -26.21 -5.40
N CYS A 311 53.15 -27.38 -6.00
CA CYS A 311 54.16 -28.31 -6.49
C CYS A 311 55.02 -27.75 -7.64
N ARG A 312 54.57 -26.68 -8.33
CA ARG A 312 55.35 -25.97 -9.36
C ARG A 312 56.26 -24.88 -8.79
N ILE A 313 56.14 -24.55 -7.51
CA ILE A 313 56.93 -23.49 -6.88
C ILE A 313 58.06 -24.11 -6.06
N ALA A 314 59.30 -23.74 -6.34
CA ALA A 314 60.42 -24.14 -5.49
C ALA A 314 60.37 -23.41 -4.12
N PRO A 315 60.66 -24.08 -2.98
CA PRO A 315 60.60 -23.46 -1.65
C PRO A 315 61.39 -22.15 -1.52
N ASN A 316 62.58 -22.09 -2.11
CA ASN A 316 63.43 -20.90 -2.10
C ASN A 316 62.81 -19.67 -2.78
N ARG A 317 61.86 -19.86 -3.72
CA ARG A 317 61.12 -18.77 -4.36
C ARG A 317 60.08 -18.17 -3.41
N VAL A 318 59.42 -19.01 -2.63
CA VAL A 318 58.47 -18.55 -1.58
C VAL A 318 59.24 -17.85 -0.46
N GLU A 319 60.37 -18.39 -0.04
CA GLU A 319 61.22 -17.79 1.01
C GLU A 319 61.78 -16.42 0.62
N ALA A 320 61.97 -16.17 -0.69
CA ALA A 320 62.40 -14.89 -1.22
C ALA A 320 61.31 -13.80 -1.17
N GLU A 321 60.03 -14.18 -1.11
CA GLU A 321 58.93 -13.23 -0.90
C GLU A 321 58.99 -12.62 0.50
N LYS A 322 58.55 -11.37 0.65
CA LYS A 322 58.53 -10.70 1.95
C LYS A 322 57.53 -11.38 2.90
N LYS A 323 57.81 -11.39 4.21
CA LYS A 323 56.82 -11.82 5.21
C LYS A 323 55.62 -10.88 5.12
N ILE A 324 54.42 -11.43 5.14
CA ILE A 324 53.22 -10.59 5.05
C ILE A 324 53.15 -9.62 6.25
N GLY A 325 53.60 -10.06 7.44
CA GLY A 325 53.71 -9.20 8.63
C GLY A 325 54.64 -7.99 8.44
N ASP A 326 55.70 -8.11 7.65
CA ASP A 326 56.64 -7.02 7.36
C ASP A 326 56.08 -6.02 6.32
N ILE A 327 55.17 -6.48 5.46
CA ILE A 327 54.43 -5.60 4.52
C ILE A 327 53.44 -4.73 5.29
N LEU A 328 52.79 -5.30 6.32
CA LEU A 328 51.76 -4.63 7.12
C LEU A 328 52.33 -3.67 8.17
N SER A 329 53.52 -3.93 8.71
CA SER A 329 54.19 -3.02 9.66
C SER A 329 54.53 -1.66 9.05
N GLY A 330 54.69 -1.57 7.73
CA GLY A 330 54.85 -0.31 6.98
C GLY A 330 53.56 0.50 6.76
N LEU A 331 52.39 -0.05 7.07
CA LEU A 331 51.06 0.57 6.83
C LEU A 331 50.30 0.89 8.14
N GLN A 332 50.94 0.73 9.29
CA GLN A 332 50.30 0.85 10.62
C GLN A 332 49.70 2.23 10.93
N GLU A 333 50.03 3.29 10.20
CA GLU A 333 49.36 4.60 10.34
C GLU A 333 47.95 4.63 9.73
N VAL A 334 47.71 3.88 8.64
CA VAL A 334 46.43 3.86 7.92
C VAL A 334 45.37 3.03 8.67
N ALA A 335 45.77 1.97 9.36
CA ALA A 335 44.87 1.11 10.13
C ALA A 335 44.22 1.80 11.35
N LYS A 336 44.78 2.93 11.81
CA LYS A 336 44.20 3.73 12.90
C LYS A 336 43.03 4.58 12.39
N GLU A 337 43.17 5.20 11.23
CA GLU A 337 42.08 5.93 10.55
C GLU A 337 40.93 4.99 10.13
N HIS A 338 41.21 3.79 9.63
CA HIS A 338 40.16 2.84 9.27
C HIS A 338 39.37 2.28 10.45
N ARG A 339 39.95 2.28 11.67
CA ARG A 339 39.22 1.84 12.89
C ARG A 339 38.20 2.87 13.33
N ASP A 340 38.50 4.14 13.14
CA ASP A 340 37.59 5.24 13.43
C ASP A 340 36.49 5.33 12.36
N ILE A 341 36.84 5.11 11.08
CA ILE A 341 35.88 4.98 9.97
C ILE A 341 34.98 3.74 10.14
N ALA A 342 35.49 2.60 10.60
CA ALA A 342 34.68 1.40 10.85
C ALA A 342 33.71 1.59 12.03
N LYS A 343 34.10 2.37 13.06
CA LYS A 343 33.19 2.76 14.15
C LYS A 343 32.13 3.74 13.65
N GLU A 344 32.49 4.72 12.84
CA GLU A 344 31.52 5.60 12.18
C GLU A 344 30.63 4.84 11.21
N GLN A 345 31.11 3.83 10.49
CA GLN A 345 30.31 3.01 9.59
C GLN A 345 29.37 2.05 10.33
N ILE A 346 29.77 1.48 11.47
CA ILE A 346 28.87 0.69 12.32
C ILE A 346 27.81 1.59 12.95
N GLN A 347 28.18 2.81 13.34
CA GLN A 347 27.22 3.80 13.83
C GLN A 347 26.26 4.22 12.72
N VAL A 348 26.76 4.55 11.53
CA VAL A 348 25.95 4.89 10.35
C VAL A 348 25.10 3.71 9.89
N GLN A 349 25.56 2.46 9.98
CA GLN A 349 24.75 1.28 9.67
C GLN A 349 23.69 1.00 10.73
N LYS A 350 23.99 1.25 12.02
CA LYS A 350 22.97 1.22 13.07
C LYS A 350 21.95 2.34 12.90
N ASP A 351 22.41 3.55 12.62
CA ASP A 351 21.56 4.71 12.36
C ASP A 351 20.72 4.47 11.09
N LEU A 352 21.28 3.89 10.03
CA LEU A 352 20.54 3.51 8.81
C LEU A 352 19.59 2.33 9.04
N ALA A 353 19.94 1.36 9.89
CA ALA A 353 19.06 0.23 10.22
C ALA A 353 17.91 0.67 11.13
N GLU A 354 18.19 1.53 12.12
CA GLU A 354 17.20 2.20 12.94
C GLU A 354 16.33 3.12 12.07
N GLU A 355 16.91 3.92 11.16
CA GLU A 355 16.15 4.72 10.20
C GLU A 355 15.28 3.86 9.29
N ARG A 356 15.77 2.71 8.79
CA ARG A 356 14.97 1.78 7.98
C ARG A 356 13.82 1.16 8.77
N LEU A 357 14.06 0.69 9.99
CA LEU A 357 13.03 0.19 10.89
C LEU A 357 12.01 1.28 11.25
N THR A 358 12.47 2.52 11.45
CA THR A 358 11.61 3.67 11.74
C THR A 358 10.81 4.07 10.51
N GLN A 359 11.39 3.99 9.30
CA GLN A 359 10.70 4.23 8.04
C GLN A 359 9.67 3.14 7.74
N GLU A 360 9.95 1.88 8.03
CA GLU A 360 8.99 0.78 7.90
C GLU A 360 7.85 0.91 8.91
N ASP A 361 8.13 1.19 10.19
CA ASP A 361 7.10 1.44 11.21
C ASP A 361 6.29 2.70 10.89
N GLN A 362 6.92 3.76 10.36
CA GLN A 362 6.21 4.95 9.86
C GLN A 362 5.31 4.63 8.66
N LYS A 363 5.78 3.84 7.69
CA LYS A 363 4.96 3.38 6.56
C LYS A 363 3.79 2.53 7.03
N GLU A 364 3.99 1.65 8.01
CA GLU A 364 2.94 0.80 8.58
C GLU A 364 1.90 1.65 9.33
N ARG A 365 2.34 2.60 10.15
CA ARG A 365 1.45 3.57 10.81
C ARG A 365 0.68 4.42 9.80
N GLN A 366 1.33 4.86 8.72
CA GLN A 366 0.67 5.63 7.66
C GLN A 366 -0.40 4.78 6.96
N LYS A 367 -0.13 3.50 6.69
CA LYS A 367 -1.13 2.57 6.15
C LYS A 367 -2.31 2.37 7.11
N CYS A 368 -2.03 2.18 8.39
CA CYS A 368 -3.07 2.09 9.43
C CYS A 368 -3.91 3.37 9.50
N HIS A 369 -3.26 4.54 9.42
CA HIS A 369 -3.94 5.83 9.43
C HIS A 369 -4.89 5.97 8.24
N GLN A 370 -4.39 5.70 7.02
CA GLN A 370 -5.18 5.81 5.80
C GLN A 370 -6.36 4.83 5.76
N LEU A 371 -6.24 3.67 6.42
CA LEU A 371 -7.35 2.71 6.52
C LEU A 371 -8.62 3.33 7.13
N PHE A 372 -8.48 4.21 8.12
CA PHE A 372 -9.61 4.88 8.78
C PHE A 372 -10.28 5.94 7.90
N ARG A 373 -9.68 6.36 6.78
CA ARG A 373 -10.31 7.33 5.87
C ARG A 373 -11.45 6.72 5.05
N LEU A 374 -11.51 5.39 4.94
CA LEU A 374 -12.51 4.62 4.19
C LEU A 374 -12.57 4.94 2.68
N THR A 375 -11.50 5.48 2.10
CA THR A 375 -11.39 5.77 0.67
C THR A 375 -10.64 4.66 -0.05
N THR A 376 -11.26 4.10 -1.09
CA THR A 376 -10.69 3.10 -2.01
C THR A 376 -10.22 3.71 -3.33
N GLY A 377 -10.73 4.89 -3.72
CA GLY A 377 -10.31 5.62 -4.92
C GLY A 377 -10.35 7.15 -4.75
N SER A 378 -9.89 7.88 -5.78
CA SER A 378 -9.82 9.36 -5.76
C SER A 378 -11.18 10.06 -5.94
N ARG A 379 -12.26 9.30 -6.19
CA ARG A 379 -13.62 9.79 -6.42
C ARG A 379 -14.59 9.51 -5.27
N ASP A 380 -14.11 8.90 -4.17
CA ASP A 380 -14.95 8.56 -3.03
C ASP A 380 -15.27 9.82 -2.20
N ALA A 381 -16.52 9.97 -1.80
CA ALA A 381 -16.96 11.07 -0.95
C ALA A 381 -16.36 10.92 0.47
N THR A 382 -15.45 11.83 0.85
CA THR A 382 -14.80 11.80 2.17
C THR A 382 -15.65 12.49 3.23
N TYR A 383 -15.46 12.19 4.52
CA TYR A 383 -16.21 12.86 5.59
C TYR A 383 -16.02 14.40 5.60
N GLU A 384 -14.87 14.92 5.12
CA GLU A 384 -14.66 16.37 4.98
C GLU A 384 -15.64 16.98 3.98
N TRP A 385 -15.89 16.28 2.87
CA TRP A 385 -16.80 16.74 1.83
C TRP A 385 -18.23 16.98 2.37
N TYR A 386 -18.71 16.12 3.28
CA TYR A 386 -20.02 16.26 3.90
C TYR A 386 -20.16 17.49 4.79
N LYS A 387 -19.06 17.95 5.40
CA LYS A 387 -19.01 19.24 6.09
C LYS A 387 -18.93 20.38 5.09
N ASP A 388 -18.03 20.29 4.12
CA ASP A 388 -17.70 21.41 3.24
C ASP A 388 -18.84 21.79 2.30
N ARG A 389 -19.71 20.84 1.93
CA ARG A 389 -20.96 21.11 1.17
C ARG A 389 -21.98 21.97 1.92
N VAL A 390 -21.92 22.04 3.25
CA VAL A 390 -22.86 22.85 4.04
C VAL A 390 -22.54 24.33 3.84
N GLU A 391 -23.54 25.17 3.63
CA GLU A 391 -23.36 26.62 3.44
C GLU A 391 -22.66 27.30 4.61
N GLU A 392 -21.90 28.37 4.34
CA GLU A 392 -21.33 29.19 5.41
C GLU A 392 -22.43 29.99 6.13
N ARG A 393 -22.24 30.23 7.43
CA ARG A 393 -23.16 31.09 8.17
C ARG A 393 -23.06 32.53 7.67
N VAL A 394 -24.18 33.24 7.68
CA VAL A 394 -24.19 34.69 7.51
C VAL A 394 -23.61 35.35 8.78
N GLU A 395 -22.89 36.46 8.62
CA GLU A 395 -22.35 37.18 9.77
C GLU A 395 -23.47 37.59 10.76
N ASP A 396 -23.14 37.55 12.05
CA ASP A 396 -24.05 37.82 13.16
C ASP A 396 -25.30 36.94 13.27
N THR A 397 -25.32 35.75 12.67
CA THR A 397 -26.34 34.69 12.94
C THR A 397 -25.81 33.62 13.90
N CYS A 398 -26.72 32.80 14.44
CA CYS A 398 -26.48 31.79 15.47
C CYS A 398 -26.00 32.37 16.83
N MET A 399 -26.15 33.68 17.04
CA MET A 399 -25.64 34.37 18.22
C MET A 399 -26.41 33.99 19.47
N TRP A 400 -27.70 33.69 19.32
CA TRP A 400 -28.55 33.21 20.41
C TRP A 400 -28.00 31.89 20.99
N PHE A 401 -27.55 30.96 20.15
CA PHE A 401 -26.99 29.68 20.57
C PHE A 401 -25.62 29.89 21.24
N LEU A 402 -24.75 30.69 20.61
CA LEU A 402 -23.42 30.96 21.13
C LEU A 402 -23.46 31.65 22.50
N LYS A 403 -24.51 32.41 22.81
CA LYS A 403 -24.71 33.06 24.11
C LYS A 403 -25.54 32.23 25.10
N HIS A 404 -26.04 31.07 24.69
CA HIS A 404 -26.93 30.26 25.51
C HIS A 404 -26.21 29.71 26.75
N GLU A 405 -26.87 29.76 27.92
CA GLU A 405 -26.28 29.38 29.20
C GLU A 405 -25.76 27.93 29.20
N HIS A 406 -26.58 26.98 28.73
CA HIS A 406 -26.17 25.58 28.61
C HIS A 406 -24.96 25.35 27.70
N PHE A 407 -24.85 26.10 26.59
CA PHE A 407 -23.70 25.99 25.68
C PHE A 407 -22.43 26.53 26.34
N GLN A 408 -22.52 27.71 26.98
CA GLN A 408 -21.41 28.30 27.73
C GLN A 408 -20.97 27.42 28.91
N THR A 409 -21.93 26.81 29.60
CA THR A 409 -21.68 25.88 30.71
C THR A 409 -20.94 24.64 30.22
N TRP A 410 -21.46 24.00 29.16
CA TRP A 410 -20.82 22.85 28.54
C TRP A 410 -19.42 23.17 27.99
N LEU A 411 -19.23 24.37 27.43
CA LEU A 411 -17.93 24.82 26.94
C LEU A 411 -16.89 24.93 28.07
N ASN A 412 -17.32 25.26 29.29
CA ASN A 412 -16.46 25.37 30.47
C ASN A 412 -16.30 24.07 31.28
N GLN A 413 -17.16 23.07 31.09
CA GLN A 413 -17.02 21.75 31.72
C GLN A 413 -15.78 21.00 31.20
N GLU A 414 -15.30 19.97 31.91
CA GLU A 414 -14.15 19.17 31.43
C GLU A 414 -14.58 18.02 30.51
N SER A 415 -15.78 17.47 30.70
CA SER A 415 -16.33 16.38 29.91
C SER A 415 -17.86 16.41 29.89
N GLY A 416 -18.45 15.75 28.90
CA GLY A 416 -19.90 15.53 28.81
C GLY A 416 -20.49 15.80 27.43
N PRO A 417 -21.66 15.21 27.12
CA PRO A 417 -22.42 15.50 25.92
C PRO A 417 -23.29 16.76 26.06
N LEU A 418 -23.46 17.48 24.96
CA LEU A 418 -24.47 18.52 24.75
C LEU A 418 -25.33 18.11 23.56
N LEU A 419 -26.63 17.96 23.79
CA LEU A 419 -27.59 17.65 22.74
C LEU A 419 -28.27 18.93 22.25
N VAL A 420 -28.24 19.14 20.93
CA VAL A 420 -28.87 20.26 20.24
C VAL A 420 -29.97 19.73 19.33
N SER A 421 -31.23 19.96 19.71
CA SER A 421 -32.38 19.58 18.89
C SER A 421 -32.90 20.79 18.11
N ALA A 422 -33.28 20.62 16.85
CA ALA A 422 -33.96 21.68 16.10
C ALA A 422 -34.91 21.10 15.07
N ASP A 423 -35.88 21.91 14.65
CA ASP A 423 -36.76 21.57 13.54
C ASP A 423 -36.02 21.54 12.19
N PRO A 424 -36.55 20.81 11.19
CA PRO A 424 -35.93 20.72 9.88
C PRO A 424 -35.72 22.09 9.22
N GLY A 425 -34.55 22.30 8.58
CA GLY A 425 -34.25 23.56 7.90
C GLY A 425 -33.89 24.75 8.82
N CYS A 426 -33.75 24.54 10.13
CA CYS A 426 -33.35 25.58 11.10
C CYS A 426 -31.82 25.83 11.21
N GLY A 427 -31.01 25.28 10.29
CA GLY A 427 -29.58 25.60 10.21
C GLY A 427 -28.66 24.84 11.20
N LYS A 428 -29.07 23.67 11.70
CA LYS A 428 -28.25 22.83 12.60
C LYS A 428 -26.87 22.51 12.03
N SER A 429 -26.81 22.02 10.80
CA SER A 429 -25.56 21.68 10.13
C SER A 429 -24.68 22.90 9.86
N VAL A 430 -25.30 24.05 9.57
CA VAL A 430 -24.59 25.35 9.42
C VAL A 430 -23.97 25.77 10.75
N LEU A 431 -24.70 25.61 11.86
CA LEU A 431 -24.19 25.82 13.21
C LEU A 431 -23.03 24.86 13.53
N ALA A 432 -23.19 23.55 13.27
CA ALA A 432 -22.14 22.55 13.49
C ALA A 432 -20.87 22.87 12.70
N LYS A 433 -20.99 23.17 11.40
CA LYS A 433 -19.87 23.61 10.55
C LYS A 433 -19.18 24.84 11.14
N TYR A 434 -19.94 25.88 11.51
CA TYR A 434 -19.37 27.07 12.11
C TYR A 434 -18.62 26.78 13.42
N LEU A 435 -19.18 25.95 14.30
CA LEU A 435 -18.56 25.55 15.56
C LEU A 435 -17.22 24.85 15.31
N ILE A 436 -17.18 23.91 14.36
CA ILE A 436 -15.97 23.19 13.98
C ILE A 436 -14.91 24.14 13.42
N ASP A 437 -15.28 25.02 12.49
CA ASP A 437 -14.33 25.85 11.75
C ASP A 437 -13.82 27.06 12.56
N ARG A 438 -14.67 27.68 13.38
CA ARG A 438 -14.38 28.96 14.05
C ARG A 438 -14.92 29.11 15.48
N GLY A 439 -15.98 28.39 15.85
CA GLY A 439 -16.69 28.62 17.11
C GLY A 439 -16.14 27.90 18.33
N LEU A 440 -15.45 26.77 18.16
CA LEU A 440 -14.87 25.98 19.24
C LEU A 440 -13.40 26.35 19.52
N PRO A 441 -12.88 26.07 20.74
CA PRO A 441 -11.51 26.42 21.11
C PRO A 441 -10.47 25.69 20.27
N ARG A 442 -9.60 26.43 19.59
CA ARG A 442 -8.52 25.85 18.75
C ARG A 442 -7.44 25.10 19.53
N SER A 443 -7.38 25.27 20.85
CA SER A 443 -6.48 24.52 21.74
C SER A 443 -6.90 23.06 21.94
N THR A 444 -8.08 22.68 21.45
CA THR A 444 -8.74 21.39 21.65
C THR A 444 -8.77 20.63 20.35
N THR A 445 -8.59 19.31 20.41
CA THR A 445 -8.71 18.44 19.22
C THR A 445 -10.19 18.34 18.86
N ILE A 446 -10.57 18.74 17.64
CA ILE A 446 -11.96 18.71 17.19
C ILE A 446 -12.10 17.65 16.11
N CYS A 447 -12.90 16.62 16.38
CA CYS A 447 -13.25 15.59 15.40
C CYS A 447 -14.74 15.71 15.07
N TYR A 448 -15.12 15.52 13.82
CA TYR A 448 -16.52 15.66 13.41
C TYR A 448 -16.99 14.56 12.47
N PHE A 449 -18.30 14.36 12.39
CA PHE A 449 -18.93 13.49 11.42
C PHE A 449 -20.34 14.00 11.13
N PHE A 450 -20.71 14.05 9.86
CA PHE A 450 -22.01 14.53 9.41
C PHE A 450 -22.77 13.32 8.87
N PHE A 451 -23.74 12.84 9.66
CA PHE A 451 -24.57 11.73 9.21
C PHE A 451 -25.36 12.16 7.98
N LYS A 452 -25.48 11.23 7.03
CA LYS A 452 -26.29 11.40 5.83
C LYS A 452 -26.99 10.11 5.50
N ASP A 453 -28.31 10.17 5.44
CA ASP A 453 -29.15 9.02 5.08
C ASP A 453 -28.70 8.38 3.75
N GLN A 454 -28.79 7.06 3.67
CA GLN A 454 -28.38 6.20 2.52
C GLN A 454 -26.89 6.22 2.11
N ASP A 455 -26.02 7.02 2.74
CA ASP A 455 -24.60 7.12 2.30
C ASP A 455 -23.62 7.08 3.49
N GLN A 456 -23.77 8.03 4.42
CA GLN A 456 -22.93 8.19 5.61
C GLN A 456 -23.78 7.98 6.88
N ASN A 457 -24.44 6.83 6.98
CA ASN A 457 -25.42 6.55 8.03
C ASN A 457 -24.96 5.49 9.05
N THR A 458 -23.74 4.96 8.96
CA THR A 458 -23.25 3.91 9.87
C THR A 458 -22.31 4.42 10.96
N VAL A 459 -22.36 3.78 12.13
CA VAL A 459 -21.49 4.00 13.28
C VAL A 459 -20.04 3.66 12.95
N ARG A 460 -19.83 2.62 12.13
CA ARG A 460 -18.51 2.24 11.62
C ARG A 460 -17.85 3.41 10.88
N GLN A 461 -18.57 4.03 9.95
CA GLN A 461 -18.08 5.21 9.21
C GLN A 461 -17.77 6.36 10.16
N ALA A 462 -18.66 6.62 11.13
CA ALA A 462 -18.45 7.67 12.13
C ALA A 462 -17.16 7.46 12.92
N LEU A 463 -16.95 6.26 13.47
CA LEU A 463 -15.76 5.94 14.25
C LEU A 463 -14.48 6.02 13.43
N CYS A 464 -14.49 5.52 12.20
CA CYS A 464 -13.37 5.62 11.28
C CYS A 464 -13.00 7.09 11.00
N ALA A 465 -13.98 7.93 10.68
CA ALA A 465 -13.75 9.36 10.45
C ALA A 465 -13.20 10.08 11.70
N LEU A 466 -13.76 9.79 12.89
CA LEU A 466 -13.31 10.37 14.15
C LEU A 466 -11.87 9.95 14.50
N LEU A 467 -11.54 8.67 14.34
CA LEU A 467 -10.19 8.14 14.57
C LEU A 467 -9.18 8.70 13.57
N HIS A 468 -9.55 8.77 12.28
CA HIS A 468 -8.72 9.38 11.25
C HIS A 468 -8.37 10.83 11.60
N GLN A 469 -9.34 11.64 12.02
CA GLN A 469 -9.14 13.03 12.43
C GLN A 469 -8.31 13.14 13.72
N LEU A 470 -8.60 12.29 14.71
CA LEU A 470 -7.86 12.25 15.97
C LEU A 470 -6.37 11.96 15.72
N PHE A 471 -6.07 10.96 14.90
CA PHE A 471 -4.69 10.61 14.55
C PHE A 471 -4.05 11.63 13.61
N SER A 472 -4.81 12.33 12.76
CA SER A 472 -4.28 13.43 11.94
C SER A 472 -3.81 14.61 12.81
N GLN A 473 -4.59 14.96 13.84
CA GLN A 473 -4.27 16.06 14.76
C GLN A 473 -3.27 15.64 15.85
N LYS A 474 -3.28 14.37 16.26
CA LYS A 474 -2.40 13.77 17.28
C LYS A 474 -1.79 12.45 16.77
N PRO A 475 -0.77 12.51 15.90
CA PRO A 475 -0.18 11.31 15.27
C PRO A 475 0.37 10.28 16.27
N SER A 476 0.80 10.70 17.47
CA SER A 476 1.33 9.80 18.48
C SER A 476 0.30 8.82 19.04
N LEU A 477 -1.00 9.10 18.91
CA LEU A 477 -2.08 8.25 19.41
C LEU A 477 -2.33 7.01 18.55
N ILE A 478 -1.83 6.97 17.31
CA ILE A 478 -2.02 5.83 16.41
C ILE A 478 -1.45 4.52 16.97
N LYS A 479 -0.49 4.61 17.90
CA LYS A 479 0.05 3.47 18.66
C LYS A 479 -1.03 2.61 19.31
N HIS A 480 -2.21 3.17 19.62
CA HIS A 480 -3.34 2.45 20.20
C HIS A 480 -4.12 1.62 19.17
N ALA A 481 -4.01 1.94 17.88
CA ALA A 481 -4.60 1.18 16.77
C ALA A 481 -3.67 0.06 16.27
N MET A 482 -2.35 0.25 16.36
CA MET A 482 -1.35 -0.67 15.80
C MET A 482 -1.45 -2.13 16.26
N PRO A 483 -1.73 -2.45 17.55
CA PRO A 483 -1.84 -3.85 17.99
C PRO A 483 -2.97 -4.60 17.27
N LEU A 484 -4.12 -3.96 17.12
CA LEU A 484 -5.28 -4.54 16.43
C LEU A 484 -5.08 -4.55 14.92
N PHE A 485 -4.43 -3.51 14.36
CA PHE A 485 -4.08 -3.46 12.95
C PHE A 485 -3.07 -4.55 12.55
N ARG A 486 -2.06 -4.84 13.37
CA ARG A 486 -1.10 -5.93 13.12
C ARG A 486 -1.74 -7.31 13.20
N LYS A 487 -2.82 -7.45 13.97
CA LYS A 487 -3.56 -8.70 14.12
C LYS A 487 -4.55 -8.93 12.98
N ASP A 488 -5.39 -7.93 12.70
CA ASP A 488 -6.56 -8.07 11.83
C ASP A 488 -6.37 -7.39 10.45
N GLY A 489 -5.27 -6.66 10.25
CA GLY A 489 -4.96 -5.95 9.00
C GLY A 489 -6.03 -4.94 8.62
N GLN A 490 -6.49 -5.02 7.36
CA GLN A 490 -7.61 -4.23 6.87
C GLN A 490 -8.95 -4.60 7.54
N GLY A 491 -9.06 -5.80 8.14
CA GLY A 491 -10.26 -6.23 8.86
C GLY A 491 -10.58 -5.41 10.11
N LEU A 492 -9.64 -4.61 10.61
CA LEU A 492 -9.83 -3.72 11.78
C LEU A 492 -11.07 -2.81 11.62
N ILE A 493 -11.26 -2.23 10.44
CA ILE A 493 -12.37 -1.29 10.20
C ILE A 493 -13.72 -1.99 10.07
N ASN A 494 -13.75 -3.32 9.94
CA ASN A 494 -15.00 -4.09 9.85
C ASN A 494 -15.59 -4.41 11.23
N SER A 495 -14.83 -4.21 12.30
CA SER A 495 -15.25 -4.47 13.67
C SER A 495 -15.53 -3.18 14.43
N THR A 496 -16.81 -2.81 14.56
CA THR A 496 -17.25 -1.65 15.36
C THR A 496 -16.76 -1.73 16.81
N GLN A 497 -16.70 -2.94 17.39
CA GLN A 497 -16.17 -3.15 18.74
C GLN A 497 -14.68 -2.79 18.84
N SER A 498 -13.86 -3.21 17.86
CA SER A 498 -12.44 -2.89 17.81
C SER A 498 -12.22 -1.38 17.65
N LEU A 499 -13.02 -0.71 16.81
CA LEU A 499 -12.96 0.75 16.63
C LEU A 499 -13.27 1.50 17.93
N TRP A 500 -14.29 1.08 18.69
CA TRP A 500 -14.59 1.64 20.00
C TRP A 500 -13.48 1.40 21.03
N GLU A 501 -12.81 0.25 20.98
CA GLU A 501 -11.65 -0.02 21.84
C GLU A 501 -10.49 0.92 21.54
N VAL A 502 -10.12 1.07 20.26
CA VAL A 502 -9.08 2.01 19.81
C VAL A 502 -9.40 3.43 20.26
N LEU A 503 -10.64 3.87 20.05
CA LEU A 503 -11.08 5.22 20.40
C LEU A 503 -10.99 5.47 21.91
N ARG A 504 -11.49 4.54 22.73
CA ARG A 504 -11.42 4.65 24.20
C ARG A 504 -9.99 4.70 24.70
N ASN A 505 -9.10 3.87 24.15
CA ASN A 505 -7.69 3.85 24.53
C ASN A 505 -6.96 5.13 24.11
N ALA A 506 -7.24 5.64 22.91
CA ALA A 506 -6.66 6.87 22.41
C ALA A 506 -7.08 8.11 23.23
N ILE A 507 -8.35 8.20 23.64
CA ILE A 507 -8.86 9.34 24.44
C ILE A 507 -8.34 9.32 25.88
N LYS A 508 -8.14 8.13 26.46
CA LYS A 508 -7.57 7.99 27.81
C LYS A 508 -6.08 8.34 27.87
N ASP A 509 -5.40 8.41 26.73
CA ASP A 509 -3.99 8.81 26.69
C ASP A 509 -3.84 10.29 27.05
N PRO A 510 -2.99 10.66 28.03
CA PRO A 510 -2.75 12.06 28.39
C PRO A 510 -2.31 12.95 27.21
N GLN A 511 -1.68 12.37 26.18
CA GLN A 511 -1.27 13.09 24.97
C GLN A 511 -2.43 13.54 24.07
N ALA A 512 -3.62 12.94 24.24
CA ALA A 512 -4.81 13.37 23.50
C ALA A 512 -5.24 14.79 23.89
N GLY A 513 -5.02 15.17 25.15
CA GLY A 513 -5.50 16.44 25.69
C GLY A 513 -7.02 16.54 25.67
N PRO A 514 -7.59 17.75 25.62
CA PRO A 514 -9.02 17.92 25.43
C PRO A 514 -9.42 17.55 23.99
N VAL A 515 -10.52 16.81 23.87
CA VAL A 515 -11.11 16.36 22.61
C VAL A 515 -12.59 16.71 22.59
N ILE A 516 -13.06 17.31 21.49
CA ILE A 516 -14.47 17.56 21.22
C ILE A 516 -14.87 16.75 19.99
N MET A 517 -15.92 15.95 20.11
CA MET A 517 -16.51 15.19 19.02
C MET A 517 -17.85 15.81 18.63
N VAL A 518 -17.99 16.20 17.36
CA VAL A 518 -19.20 16.80 16.81
C VAL A 518 -19.89 15.79 15.90
N LEU A 519 -21.08 15.33 16.28
CA LEU A 519 -21.90 14.44 15.45
C LEU A 519 -23.14 15.22 15.00
N ASP A 520 -23.18 15.56 13.72
CA ASP A 520 -24.29 16.31 13.12
C ASP A 520 -25.33 15.37 12.52
N ALA A 521 -26.61 15.73 12.64
CA ALA A 521 -27.76 15.04 12.08
C ALA A 521 -27.88 13.56 12.51
N LEU A 522 -27.72 13.28 13.82
CA LEU A 522 -27.83 11.93 14.37
C LEU A 522 -29.13 11.19 14.00
N ASP A 523 -30.19 11.93 13.69
CA ASP A 523 -31.45 11.39 13.18
C ASP A 523 -31.33 10.69 11.81
N GLU A 524 -30.27 10.95 11.06
CA GLU A 524 -29.97 10.29 9.77
C GLU A 524 -29.06 9.04 9.93
N CYS A 525 -28.77 8.62 11.17
CA CYS A 525 -28.08 7.36 11.47
C CYS A 525 -29.02 6.16 11.32
N ALA A 526 -28.52 5.05 10.80
CA ALA A 526 -29.31 3.83 10.59
C ALA A 526 -29.96 3.35 11.91
N GLU A 527 -31.27 3.07 11.89
CA GLU A 527 -32.05 2.85 13.11
C GLU A 527 -31.50 1.68 13.96
N LEU A 528 -31.05 0.61 13.30
CA LEU A 528 -30.48 -0.58 13.95
C LEU A 528 -29.16 -0.29 14.68
N GLU A 529 -28.36 0.66 14.18
CA GLU A 529 -27.06 1.01 14.77
C GLU A 529 -27.15 2.17 15.76
N PHE A 530 -28.18 3.01 15.63
CA PHE A 530 -28.40 4.17 16.47
C PHE A 530 -28.44 3.82 17.97
N ALA A 531 -29.16 2.76 18.34
CA ALA A 531 -29.24 2.31 19.72
C ALA A 531 -27.86 1.91 20.29
N ASP A 532 -27.01 1.29 19.47
CA ASP A 532 -25.66 0.88 19.85
C ASP A 532 -24.72 2.06 20.00
N LEU A 533 -24.78 3.02 19.08
CA LEU A 533 -24.05 4.30 19.20
C LEU A 533 -24.34 4.96 20.55
N MET A 534 -25.62 5.10 20.87
CA MET A 534 -26.04 5.81 22.07
C MET A 534 -25.64 5.08 23.34
N ARG A 535 -25.79 3.74 23.39
CA ARG A 535 -25.30 2.93 24.53
C ARG A 535 -23.79 3.10 24.74
N ASN A 536 -23.01 3.14 23.67
CA ASN A 536 -21.57 3.31 23.75
C ASN A 536 -21.18 4.72 24.20
N VAL A 537 -21.78 5.78 23.64
CA VAL A 537 -21.56 7.17 24.08
C VAL A 537 -21.91 7.31 25.56
N GLU A 538 -23.06 6.78 25.99
CA GLU A 538 -23.48 6.81 27.39
C GLU A 538 -22.54 6.06 28.33
N SER A 539 -22.07 4.87 27.92
CA SER A 539 -21.13 4.07 28.72
C SER A 539 -19.80 4.78 28.98
N GLN A 540 -19.39 5.71 28.12
CA GLN A 540 -18.18 6.51 28.32
C GLN A 540 -18.32 7.51 29.48
N PHE A 541 -19.55 7.90 29.82
CA PHE A 541 -19.83 8.89 30.88
C PHE A 541 -20.34 8.26 32.19
N ARG A 542 -20.91 7.04 32.15
CA ARG A 542 -21.48 6.38 33.34
C ARG A 542 -20.47 5.62 34.21
N SER A 543 -19.24 5.35 33.76
CA SER A 543 -18.27 4.60 34.57
C SER A 543 -17.46 5.52 35.51
N ASP A 544 -17.81 5.54 36.79
CA ASP A 544 -17.26 6.39 37.87
C ASP A 544 -15.81 6.05 38.34
N TYR A 545 -14.90 5.66 37.46
CA TYR A 545 -13.51 5.35 37.85
C TYR A 545 -12.48 6.24 37.16
N LEU A 546 -12.14 7.36 37.82
CA LEU A 546 -10.79 7.93 37.97
C LEU A 546 -9.85 8.03 36.73
N GLY A 547 -10.36 8.22 35.51
CA GLY A 547 -9.44 8.33 34.35
C GLY A 547 -10.06 8.66 32.99
N HIS A 548 -11.16 9.40 32.94
CA HIS A 548 -11.69 9.86 31.66
C HIS A 548 -10.83 11.00 31.12
N GLY A 549 -10.34 10.87 29.88
CA GLY A 549 -9.77 12.00 29.16
C GLY A 549 -10.77 13.15 29.07
N LYS A 550 -10.29 14.36 28.77
CA LYS A 550 -11.11 15.58 28.65
C LYS A 550 -11.98 15.54 27.38
N LEU A 551 -12.99 14.68 27.35
CA LEU A 551 -13.84 14.40 26.19
C LEU A 551 -15.22 15.06 26.28
N LYS A 552 -15.60 15.77 25.22
CA LYS A 552 -16.95 16.33 25.06
C LYS A 552 -17.59 15.86 23.78
N TYR A 553 -18.91 15.69 23.80
CA TYR A 553 -19.71 15.49 22.58
C TYR A 553 -20.62 16.69 22.34
N LEU A 554 -20.72 17.12 21.09
CA LEU A 554 -21.79 17.99 20.61
C LEU A 554 -22.60 17.20 19.59
N LEU A 555 -23.84 16.92 19.95
CA LEU A 555 -24.73 16.05 19.18
C LEU A 555 -25.87 16.91 18.62
N THR A 556 -26.11 16.89 17.31
CA THR A 556 -27.28 17.55 16.74
C THR A 556 -28.29 16.52 16.25
N CYS A 557 -29.57 16.77 16.46
CA CYS A 557 -30.64 15.90 15.97
C CYS A 557 -31.95 16.66 15.74
N ARG A 558 -32.94 15.99 15.15
CA ARG A 558 -34.34 16.44 15.13
C ARG A 558 -35.12 15.91 16.33
N PRO A 559 -36.17 16.63 16.80
CA PRO A 559 -36.95 16.24 17.97
C PRO A 559 -38.03 15.18 17.65
N TYR A 560 -37.70 14.11 16.92
CA TYR A 560 -38.66 13.04 16.66
C TYR A 560 -38.91 12.20 17.92
N ASP A 561 -40.16 11.89 18.25
CA ASP A 561 -40.53 11.15 19.47
C ASP A 561 -39.83 9.79 19.61
N GLN A 562 -39.57 9.11 18.49
CA GLN A 562 -38.84 7.84 18.44
C GLN A 562 -37.36 7.98 18.82
N ILE A 563 -36.76 9.14 18.51
CA ILE A 563 -35.38 9.47 18.85
C ILE A 563 -35.33 9.94 20.30
N VAL A 564 -36.20 10.89 20.66
CA VAL A 564 -36.31 11.48 22.01
C VAL A 564 -36.58 10.40 23.07
N SER A 565 -37.42 9.40 22.77
CA SER A 565 -37.67 8.27 23.68
C SER A 565 -36.45 7.38 23.90
N LYS A 566 -35.62 7.15 22.87
CA LYS A 566 -34.32 6.45 22.96
C LYS A 566 -33.26 7.29 23.69
N PHE A 567 -33.43 8.62 23.72
CA PHE A 567 -32.57 9.59 24.41
C PHE A 567 -32.95 9.88 25.87
N ARG A 568 -34.10 9.40 26.36
CA ARG A 568 -34.69 9.85 27.65
C ARG A 568 -33.71 9.77 28.82
N GLY A 569 -32.94 8.68 28.93
CA GLY A 569 -31.92 8.52 29.98
C GLY A 569 -30.74 9.48 29.91
N LEU A 570 -30.40 10.00 28.72
CA LEU A 570 -29.36 11.01 28.50
C LEU A 570 -29.91 12.43 28.61
N LEU A 571 -31.12 12.68 28.12
CA LEU A 571 -31.82 13.96 28.24
C LEU A 571 -32.07 14.37 29.70
N ASP A 572 -32.32 13.38 30.56
CA ASP A 572 -32.49 13.59 32.00
C ASP A 572 -31.15 13.78 32.73
N ALA A 573 -30.04 13.30 32.16
CA ALA A 573 -28.70 13.33 32.78
C ALA A 573 -27.79 14.47 32.28
N PHE A 574 -28.10 15.08 31.12
CA PHE A 574 -27.21 16.02 30.43
C PHE A 574 -27.93 17.25 29.89
N PRO A 575 -27.24 18.40 29.74
CA PRO A 575 -27.85 19.62 29.22
C PRO A 575 -28.33 19.44 27.78
N ASN A 576 -29.55 19.88 27.49
CA ASN A 576 -30.13 19.90 26.16
C ASN A 576 -30.49 21.34 25.75
N ILE A 577 -30.35 21.64 24.47
CA ILE A 577 -30.75 22.91 23.87
C ILE A 577 -31.68 22.59 22.71
N ARG A 578 -32.95 22.98 22.84
CA ARG A 578 -33.87 23.01 21.71
C ARG A 578 -33.72 24.35 21.02
N ILE A 579 -33.41 24.36 19.72
CA ILE A 579 -33.51 25.51 18.85
C ILE A 579 -35.00 25.68 18.51
N PRO A 580 -35.68 26.70 19.05
CA PRO A 580 -37.08 26.97 18.71
C PRO A 580 -37.23 27.28 17.22
N GLY A 581 -38.39 26.97 16.65
CA GLY A 581 -38.77 27.49 15.33
C GLY A 581 -38.87 29.02 15.34
N GLU A 582 -38.91 29.64 14.16
CA GLU A 582 -39.05 31.11 14.03
C GLU A 582 -40.29 31.64 14.79
N GLU A 583 -41.37 30.88 14.79
CA GLU A 583 -42.63 31.21 15.49
C GLU A 583 -42.51 31.19 17.01
N GLU A 584 -41.54 30.46 17.53
CA GLU A 584 -41.31 30.26 18.96
C GLU A 584 -40.25 31.25 19.52
N SER A 585 -39.52 31.99 18.67
CA SER A 585 -38.47 32.93 19.10
C SER A 585 -38.29 34.16 18.20
N GLU A 586 -38.56 35.34 18.78
CA GLU A 586 -38.33 36.64 18.15
C GLU A 586 -36.85 36.87 17.78
N THR A 587 -35.93 36.27 18.53
CA THR A 587 -34.48 36.38 18.26
C THR A 587 -34.10 35.62 16.98
N ILE A 588 -34.70 34.45 16.74
CA ILE A 588 -34.45 33.65 15.54
C ILE A 588 -35.08 34.32 14.32
N SER A 589 -36.27 34.91 14.46
CA SER A 589 -36.87 35.73 13.39
C SER A 589 -35.99 36.90 12.97
N GLN A 590 -35.34 37.58 13.93
CA GLN A 590 -34.37 38.63 13.63
C GLN A 590 -33.12 38.11 12.90
N GLU A 591 -32.62 36.92 13.25
CA GLU A 591 -31.50 36.29 12.53
C GLU A 591 -31.89 35.88 11.10
N VAL A 592 -33.09 35.31 10.89
CA VAL A 592 -33.61 35.00 9.56
C VAL A 592 -33.76 36.27 8.72
N ASN A 593 -34.22 37.38 9.32
CA ASN A 593 -34.28 38.68 8.63
C ASN A 593 -32.90 39.13 8.14
N ARG A 594 -31.83 38.93 8.92
CA ARG A 594 -30.45 39.25 8.50
C ARG A 594 -30.01 38.40 7.31
N VAL A 595 -30.36 37.12 7.28
CA VAL A 595 -30.08 36.25 6.13
C VAL A 595 -30.82 36.73 4.88
N ILE A 596 -32.08 37.13 5.01
CA ILE A 596 -32.86 37.72 3.92
C ILE A 596 -32.16 38.99 3.42
N THR A 597 -31.83 39.93 4.30
CA THR A 597 -31.12 41.17 3.92
C THR A 597 -29.80 40.88 3.20
N HIS A 598 -29.03 39.93 3.70
CA HIS A 598 -27.76 39.51 3.09
C HIS A 598 -27.98 38.94 1.66
N ARG A 599 -28.94 38.02 1.49
CA ARG A 599 -29.27 37.43 0.19
C ARG A 599 -29.88 38.44 -0.79
N VAL A 600 -30.73 39.38 -0.33
CA VAL A 600 -31.23 40.50 -1.18
C VAL A 600 -30.08 41.36 -1.69
N ASN A 601 -29.07 41.61 -0.85
CA ASN A 601 -27.92 42.39 -1.26
C ASN A 601 -27.06 41.66 -2.31
N GLN A 602 -26.98 40.33 -2.24
CA GLN A 602 -26.29 39.49 -3.22
C GLN A 602 -27.04 39.31 -4.55
N LEU A 603 -28.37 39.49 -4.58
CA LEU A 603 -29.11 39.54 -5.85
C LEU A 603 -28.53 40.64 -6.76
N SER A 604 -28.31 40.28 -8.03
CA SER A 604 -27.72 41.08 -9.14
C SER A 604 -27.58 42.58 -8.86
N ASP A 605 -26.38 43.12 -9.10
CA ASP A 605 -26.02 44.54 -8.97
C ASP A 605 -26.95 45.50 -9.76
N ASP A 606 -27.72 44.95 -10.71
CA ASP A 606 -28.69 45.69 -11.53
C ASP A 606 -29.99 46.09 -10.79
N LEU A 607 -30.20 45.63 -9.55
CA LEU A 607 -31.38 46.00 -8.75
C LEU A 607 -31.15 47.33 -8.01
N SER A 608 -31.99 48.34 -8.32
CA SER A 608 -31.92 49.63 -7.61
C SER A 608 -32.14 49.47 -6.08
N PRO A 609 -31.52 50.32 -5.24
CA PRO A 609 -31.67 50.25 -3.78
C PRO A 609 -33.13 50.30 -3.29
N GLN A 610 -33.99 51.00 -4.03
CA GLN A 610 -35.42 51.10 -3.72
C GLN A 610 -36.15 49.76 -3.92
N ILE A 611 -35.76 48.99 -4.95
CA ILE A 611 -36.34 47.68 -5.23
C ILE A 611 -35.82 46.64 -4.23
N LYS A 612 -34.51 46.68 -3.90
CA LYS A 612 -33.93 45.82 -2.85
C LYS A 612 -34.64 46.02 -1.51
N SER A 613 -34.82 47.27 -1.08
CA SER A 613 -35.56 47.59 0.16
C SER A 613 -37.03 47.16 0.10
N HIS A 614 -37.71 47.30 -1.04
CA HIS A 614 -39.10 46.87 -1.19
C HIS A 614 -39.25 45.33 -1.13
N LEU A 615 -38.33 44.60 -1.76
CA LEU A 615 -38.29 43.13 -1.71
C LEU A 615 -38.00 42.64 -0.29
N GLU A 616 -37.00 43.24 0.37
CA GLU A 616 -36.65 42.95 1.76
C GLU A 616 -37.84 43.11 2.70
N GLN A 617 -38.54 44.26 2.65
CA GLN A 617 -39.72 44.51 3.49
C GLN A 617 -40.85 43.51 3.27
N ARG A 618 -41.00 42.97 2.05
CA ARG A 618 -42.05 42.01 1.72
C ARG A 618 -41.69 40.60 2.18
N LEU A 619 -40.45 40.16 1.93
CA LEU A 619 -39.93 38.88 2.43
C LEU A 619 -39.86 38.86 3.96
N GLN A 620 -39.62 40.01 4.59
CA GLN A 620 -39.63 40.17 6.05
C GLN A 620 -41.00 40.00 6.69
N LYS A 621 -42.10 40.20 5.93
CA LYS A 621 -43.49 40.09 6.40
C LYS A 621 -44.13 38.72 6.19
N THR A 622 -43.41 37.79 5.55
CA THR A 622 -43.93 36.45 5.29
C THR A 622 -43.82 35.62 6.58
N THR A 623 -44.80 34.77 6.87
CA THR A 623 -44.81 33.89 8.06
C THR A 623 -44.24 32.51 7.71
N HIS A 624 -43.84 31.71 8.72
CA HIS A 624 -43.32 30.33 8.56
C HIS A 624 -41.99 30.21 7.79
N ARG A 625 -41.01 31.09 8.04
CA ARG A 625 -39.76 31.13 7.25
C ARG A 625 -38.65 30.35 7.96
N THR A 626 -38.25 29.24 7.35
CA THR A 626 -37.00 28.55 7.73
C THR A 626 -35.84 29.06 6.89
N TYR A 627 -34.60 28.81 7.33
CA TYR A 627 -33.42 29.15 6.52
C TYR A 627 -33.45 28.42 5.16
N LEU A 628 -33.96 27.18 5.13
CA LEU A 628 -34.15 26.42 3.90
C LEU A 628 -35.20 27.05 2.98
N TRP A 629 -36.32 27.53 3.53
CA TRP A 629 -37.32 28.25 2.74
C TRP A 629 -36.74 29.51 2.09
N VAL A 630 -35.97 30.30 2.86
CA VAL A 630 -35.28 31.49 2.33
C VAL A 630 -34.39 31.09 1.15
N TYR A 631 -33.57 30.05 1.32
CA TYR A 631 -32.71 29.55 0.24
C TYR A 631 -33.48 29.18 -1.04
N LEU A 632 -34.57 28.42 -0.93
CA LEU A 632 -35.41 28.00 -2.06
C LEU A 632 -36.10 29.18 -2.76
N VAL A 633 -36.56 30.18 -2.00
CA VAL A 633 -37.21 31.37 -2.53
C VAL A 633 -36.24 32.25 -3.31
N PHE A 634 -35.01 32.41 -2.84
CA PHE A 634 -34.03 33.23 -3.54
C PHE A 634 -33.60 32.62 -4.88
N ASP A 635 -33.45 31.29 -4.96
CA ASP A 635 -33.23 30.61 -6.25
C ASP A 635 -34.40 30.78 -7.23
N TYR A 636 -35.63 30.70 -6.72
CA TYR A 636 -36.82 30.98 -7.52
C TYR A 636 -36.80 32.41 -8.07
N LEU A 637 -36.48 33.40 -7.23
CA LEU A 637 -36.40 34.82 -7.62
C LEU A 637 -35.26 35.10 -8.61
N GLU A 638 -34.13 34.41 -8.49
CA GLU A 638 -33.00 34.51 -9.44
C GLU A 638 -33.37 33.98 -10.83
N LYS A 639 -34.16 32.91 -10.90
CA LYS A 639 -34.54 32.25 -12.17
C LYS A 639 -35.74 32.88 -12.87
N GLU A 640 -36.70 33.46 -12.14
CA GLU A 640 -37.98 33.93 -12.72
C GLU A 640 -37.89 35.26 -13.49
N ASN A 641 -36.71 35.89 -13.57
CA ASN A 641 -36.46 37.14 -14.31
C ASN A 641 -37.63 38.16 -14.20
N PHE A 642 -38.09 38.40 -12.96
CA PHE A 642 -39.27 39.22 -12.71
C PHE A 642 -39.01 40.69 -13.05
N LYS A 643 -40.09 41.42 -13.36
CA LYS A 643 -39.99 42.84 -13.72
C LYS A 643 -39.46 43.66 -12.55
N LYS A 644 -38.27 44.25 -12.70
CA LYS A 644 -37.56 45.10 -11.72
C LYS A 644 -38.30 46.45 -11.46
N THR A 645 -39.51 46.39 -10.92
CA THR A 645 -40.36 47.53 -10.55
C THR A 645 -41.14 47.17 -9.28
N PRO A 646 -41.63 48.12 -8.46
CA PRO A 646 -42.40 47.80 -7.26
C PRO A 646 -43.60 46.88 -7.52
N LYS A 647 -44.37 47.11 -8.59
CA LYS A 647 -45.49 46.23 -9.00
C LYS A 647 -45.03 44.85 -9.46
N GLY A 648 -43.86 44.77 -10.09
CA GLY A 648 -43.28 43.48 -10.49
C GLY A 648 -42.77 42.67 -9.31
N VAL A 649 -42.23 43.33 -8.27
CA VAL A 649 -41.91 42.71 -6.98
C VAL A 649 -43.19 42.23 -6.29
N GLU A 650 -44.26 43.03 -6.27
CA GLU A 650 -45.54 42.59 -5.68
C GLU A 650 -46.12 41.37 -6.41
N SER A 651 -46.03 41.34 -7.73
CA SER A 651 -46.46 40.18 -8.52
C SER A 651 -45.59 38.95 -8.24
N ALA A 652 -44.28 39.11 -8.12
CA ALA A 652 -43.36 38.00 -7.84
C ALA A 652 -43.53 37.47 -6.42
N VAL A 653 -43.67 38.35 -5.42
CA VAL A 653 -43.92 37.96 -4.03
C VAL A 653 -45.28 37.28 -3.87
N ALA A 654 -46.30 37.68 -4.65
CA ALA A 654 -47.61 37.04 -4.61
C ALA A 654 -47.60 35.59 -5.11
N THR A 655 -46.65 35.22 -5.97
CA THR A 655 -46.47 33.85 -6.47
C THR A 655 -45.52 33.02 -5.60
N LEU A 656 -44.82 33.63 -4.64
CA LEU A 656 -43.90 32.91 -3.76
C LEU A 656 -44.62 31.88 -2.88
N PRO A 657 -43.98 30.74 -2.65
CA PRO A 657 -44.52 29.70 -1.77
C PRO A 657 -44.53 30.17 -0.32
N ARG A 658 -45.58 29.86 0.44
CA ARG A 658 -45.72 30.24 1.86
C ARG A 658 -45.09 29.25 2.82
N SER A 659 -44.71 28.07 2.33
CA SER A 659 -44.07 27.01 3.12
C SER A 659 -43.03 26.27 2.28
N ILE A 660 -42.21 25.45 2.93
CA ILE A 660 -41.23 24.58 2.25
C ILE A 660 -41.95 23.60 1.31
N ASN A 661 -43.08 23.03 1.75
CA ASN A 661 -43.85 22.06 0.95
C ASN A 661 -44.43 22.70 -0.30
N GLU A 662 -44.96 23.93 -0.20
CA GLU A 662 -45.40 24.69 -1.38
C GLU A 662 -44.23 25.02 -2.31
N ALA A 663 -43.04 25.31 -1.76
CA ALA A 663 -41.86 25.59 -2.57
C ALA A 663 -41.43 24.36 -3.38
N TYR A 664 -41.40 23.19 -2.75
CA TYR A 664 -41.13 21.93 -3.43
C TYR A 664 -42.18 21.59 -4.48
N GLU A 665 -43.46 21.75 -4.16
CA GLU A 665 -44.57 21.52 -5.08
C GLU A 665 -44.46 22.44 -6.31
N GLN A 666 -44.11 23.71 -6.14
CA GLN A 666 -43.88 24.63 -7.25
C GLN A 666 -42.65 24.26 -8.10
N ILE A 667 -41.54 23.83 -7.48
CA ILE A 667 -40.33 23.40 -8.20
C ILE A 667 -40.65 22.19 -9.09
N LEU A 668 -41.29 21.16 -8.54
CA LEU A 668 -41.59 19.92 -9.27
C LEU A 668 -42.73 20.09 -10.28
N ASN A 669 -43.68 20.99 -10.04
CA ASN A 669 -44.79 21.23 -10.97
C ASN A 669 -44.36 21.91 -12.29
N LYS A 670 -43.20 22.58 -12.34
CA LYS A 670 -42.65 23.11 -13.59
C LYS A 670 -42.37 22.02 -14.63
N SER A 671 -42.14 20.79 -14.17
CA SER A 671 -41.72 19.66 -14.99
C SER A 671 -42.67 18.46 -14.87
N LYS A 672 -43.92 18.71 -14.43
CA LYS A 672 -44.92 17.67 -14.13
C LYS A 672 -45.24 16.74 -15.30
N GLY A 673 -45.00 17.17 -16.53
CA GLY A 673 -45.26 16.40 -17.75
C GLY A 673 -44.16 15.42 -18.14
N ASP A 674 -42.98 15.48 -17.51
CA ASP A 674 -41.85 14.62 -17.87
C ASP A 674 -41.82 13.36 -16.99
N PRO A 675 -42.05 12.15 -17.55
CA PRO A 675 -41.99 10.90 -16.79
C PRO A 675 -40.61 10.64 -16.18
N MET A 676 -39.55 11.26 -16.71
CA MET A 676 -38.18 11.16 -16.18
C MET A 676 -38.08 11.68 -14.74
N VAL A 677 -38.77 12.77 -14.40
CA VAL A 677 -38.71 13.36 -13.06
C VAL A 677 -39.19 12.36 -12.00
N ARG A 678 -40.32 11.70 -12.24
CA ARG A 678 -40.84 10.70 -11.31
C ARG A 678 -39.89 9.51 -11.19
N LYS A 679 -39.28 9.05 -12.29
CA LYS A 679 -38.26 7.99 -12.27
C LYS A 679 -37.05 8.40 -11.42
N VAL A 680 -36.46 9.58 -11.66
CA VAL A 680 -35.31 10.10 -10.90
C VAL A 680 -35.62 10.15 -9.41
N LEU A 681 -36.76 10.74 -9.03
CA LEU A 681 -37.15 10.87 -7.63
C LEU A 681 -37.37 9.50 -6.97
N SER A 682 -38.05 8.56 -7.65
CA SER A 682 -38.23 7.19 -7.19
C SER A 682 -36.89 6.46 -6.99
N ILE A 683 -35.95 6.63 -7.91
CA ILE A 683 -34.60 6.04 -7.80
C ILE A 683 -33.88 6.59 -6.57
N ILE A 684 -33.82 7.93 -6.39
CA ILE A 684 -33.12 8.52 -5.24
C ILE A 684 -33.78 8.08 -3.91
N LEU A 685 -35.11 7.93 -3.87
CA LEU A 685 -35.84 7.44 -2.69
C LEU A 685 -35.49 6.00 -2.30
N ALA A 686 -35.37 5.11 -3.27
CA ALA A 686 -35.19 3.67 -3.03
C ALA A 686 -33.75 3.19 -3.07
N ALA A 687 -32.83 3.96 -3.67
CA ALA A 687 -31.48 3.49 -3.89
C ALA A 687 -30.75 3.15 -2.58
N SER A 688 -29.95 2.09 -2.61
CA SER A 688 -29.14 1.63 -1.46
C SER A 688 -27.94 2.55 -1.20
N ARG A 689 -27.49 3.26 -2.24
CA ARG A 689 -26.54 4.37 -2.21
C ARG A 689 -26.91 5.41 -3.26
N PRO A 690 -26.43 6.65 -3.17
CA PRO A 690 -26.56 7.62 -4.25
C PRO A 690 -25.99 7.09 -5.57
N LEU A 691 -26.74 7.25 -6.66
CA LEU A 691 -26.28 6.91 -8.00
C LEU A 691 -25.48 8.07 -8.61
N THR A 692 -24.51 7.73 -9.44
CA THR A 692 -23.77 8.67 -10.28
C THR A 692 -24.63 9.19 -11.44
N LEU A 693 -24.17 10.26 -12.11
CA LEU A 693 -24.81 10.84 -13.29
C LEU A 693 -24.94 9.78 -14.39
N SER A 694 -23.88 9.04 -14.69
CA SER A 694 -23.88 8.01 -15.72
C SER A 694 -24.79 6.84 -15.35
N GLU A 695 -24.79 6.40 -14.08
CA GLU A 695 -25.71 5.37 -13.58
C GLU A 695 -27.18 5.80 -13.70
N MET A 696 -27.48 7.03 -13.30
CA MET A 696 -28.83 7.59 -13.39
C MET A 696 -29.27 7.76 -14.84
N ASN A 697 -28.40 8.25 -15.72
CA ASN A 697 -28.65 8.43 -17.15
C ASN A 697 -28.99 7.09 -17.80
N VAL A 698 -28.28 6.01 -17.45
CA VAL A 698 -28.65 4.66 -17.88
C VAL A 698 -30.01 4.27 -17.29
N ALA A 699 -30.19 4.32 -15.96
CA ALA A 699 -31.38 3.81 -15.29
C ALA A 699 -32.70 4.47 -15.75
N VAL A 700 -32.73 5.79 -15.96
CA VAL A 700 -33.96 6.49 -16.34
C VAL A 700 -34.42 6.21 -17.78
N ASN A 701 -33.47 5.86 -18.65
CA ASN A 701 -33.71 5.54 -20.06
C ASN A 701 -34.07 4.07 -20.29
N ILE A 702 -34.12 3.24 -19.24
CA ILE A 702 -34.60 1.87 -19.33
C ILE A 702 -36.12 1.84 -19.45
N ASP A 703 -36.59 1.02 -20.40
CA ASP A 703 -37.99 0.65 -20.56
C ASP A 703 -38.14 -0.79 -21.10
N TYR A 704 -39.38 -1.29 -21.14
CA TYR A 704 -39.72 -2.60 -21.68
C TYR A 704 -39.58 -2.71 -23.21
N THR A 705 -39.39 -1.60 -23.93
CA THR A 705 -39.25 -1.59 -25.39
C THR A 705 -37.81 -1.80 -25.84
N SER A 706 -36.87 -1.47 -24.95
CA SER A 706 -35.43 -1.68 -25.11
C SER A 706 -35.11 -3.17 -25.09
N GLN A 707 -34.33 -3.67 -26.05
CA GLN A 707 -33.94 -5.08 -26.14
C GLN A 707 -32.46 -5.31 -25.81
N SER A 708 -31.65 -4.26 -25.95
CA SER A 708 -30.21 -4.27 -25.68
C SER A 708 -29.76 -2.96 -25.03
N ILE A 709 -28.58 -3.00 -24.42
CA ILE A 709 -27.91 -1.81 -23.87
C ILE A 709 -27.61 -0.75 -24.96
N HIS A 710 -27.64 -1.16 -26.23
CA HIS A 710 -27.37 -0.26 -27.34
C HIS A 710 -28.58 0.54 -27.80
N ASP A 711 -29.79 0.14 -27.38
CA ASP A 711 -31.04 0.81 -27.70
C ASP A 711 -31.33 1.99 -26.78
N LEU A 712 -30.53 2.17 -25.72
CA LEU A 712 -30.69 3.24 -24.74
C LEU A 712 -30.32 4.60 -25.34
N ASP A 713 -31.24 5.55 -25.24
CA ASP A 713 -31.05 6.93 -25.69
C ASP A 713 -30.31 7.75 -24.61
N LEU A 714 -28.98 7.63 -24.62
CA LEU A 714 -28.10 8.25 -23.62
C LEU A 714 -27.54 9.58 -24.12
N GLU A 715 -27.53 10.57 -23.22
CA GLU A 715 -26.90 11.88 -23.43
C GLU A 715 -25.49 11.92 -22.78
N ASP A 716 -24.70 12.96 -23.07
CA ASP A 716 -23.47 13.24 -22.32
C ASP A 716 -23.78 13.63 -20.87
N ASP A 717 -22.86 13.33 -19.94
CA ASP A 717 -23.05 13.65 -18.53
C ASP A 717 -23.28 15.16 -18.29
N GLU A 718 -22.67 16.05 -19.08
CA GLU A 718 -22.90 17.50 -18.97
C GLU A 718 -24.30 17.91 -19.44
N ASP A 719 -24.76 17.34 -20.56
CA ASP A 719 -26.08 17.60 -21.12
C ASP A 719 -27.18 17.01 -20.23
N PHE A 720 -26.99 15.78 -19.74
CA PHE A 720 -27.88 15.12 -18.79
C PHE A 720 -27.95 15.88 -17.47
N ASN A 721 -26.83 16.35 -16.94
CA ASN A 721 -26.79 17.22 -15.75
C ASN A 721 -27.59 18.51 -15.97
N THR A 722 -27.45 19.14 -17.14
CA THR A 722 -28.21 20.35 -17.50
C THR A 722 -29.71 20.06 -17.57
N ARG A 723 -30.12 18.95 -18.20
CA ARG A 723 -31.52 18.51 -18.25
C ARG A 723 -32.06 18.20 -16.86
N LEU A 724 -31.32 17.47 -16.02
CA LEU A 724 -31.72 17.14 -14.66
C LEU A 724 -31.89 18.39 -13.79
N ARG A 725 -30.99 19.37 -13.91
CA ARG A 725 -31.12 20.67 -13.23
C ARG A 725 -32.32 21.47 -13.74
N SER A 726 -32.63 21.40 -15.04
CA SER A 726 -33.81 22.04 -15.62
C SER A 726 -35.11 21.40 -15.12
N CYS A 727 -35.15 20.07 -15.04
CA CYS A 727 -36.36 19.32 -14.71
C CYS A 727 -36.62 19.27 -13.20
N CYS A 728 -35.60 19.00 -12.38
CA CYS A 728 -35.74 18.83 -10.93
C CYS A 728 -35.41 20.11 -10.14
N GLY A 729 -34.82 21.13 -10.75
CA GLY A 729 -34.44 22.38 -10.09
C GLY A 729 -33.53 22.15 -8.88
N LEU A 730 -33.72 22.96 -7.82
CA LEU A 730 -33.02 22.77 -6.54
C LEU A 730 -33.55 21.59 -5.71
N PHE A 731 -34.47 20.78 -6.22
CA PHE A 731 -34.95 19.61 -5.47
C PHE A 731 -33.87 18.54 -5.35
N VAL A 732 -33.01 18.46 -6.37
CA VAL A 732 -31.89 17.52 -6.47
C VAL A 732 -30.58 18.31 -6.54
N SER A 733 -29.55 17.84 -5.86
CA SER A 733 -28.19 18.36 -5.96
C SER A 733 -27.25 17.29 -6.50
N ILE A 734 -26.25 17.72 -7.27
CA ILE A 734 -25.25 16.84 -7.87
C ILE A 734 -23.89 17.24 -7.32
N HIS A 735 -23.16 16.27 -6.78
CA HIS A 735 -21.84 16.49 -6.20
C HIS A 735 -20.91 15.32 -6.48
N GLN A 736 -19.69 15.62 -6.93
CA GLN A 736 -18.69 14.62 -7.33
C GLN A 736 -19.23 13.58 -8.34
N GLY A 737 -20.23 13.97 -9.14
CA GLY A 737 -20.91 13.09 -10.08
C GLY A 737 -22.06 12.29 -9.49
N SER A 738 -22.30 12.30 -8.17
CA SER A 738 -23.41 11.60 -7.52
C SER A 738 -24.60 12.50 -7.23
N ILE A 739 -25.80 11.92 -7.27
CA ILE A 739 -27.09 12.63 -7.22
C ILE A 739 -27.75 12.44 -5.85
N TYR A 740 -28.16 13.55 -5.22
CA TYR A 740 -28.74 13.58 -3.88
C TYR A 740 -30.01 14.44 -3.84
N PHE A 741 -30.87 14.22 -2.85
CA PHE A 741 -31.81 15.26 -2.44
C PHE A 741 -31.06 16.45 -1.83
N LEU A 742 -31.53 17.67 -2.14
CA LEU A 742 -30.99 18.89 -1.55
C LEU A 742 -31.01 18.83 -0.01
N HIS A 743 -32.11 18.32 0.55
CA HIS A 743 -32.30 18.21 1.99
C HIS A 743 -33.23 17.04 2.33
N GLN A 744 -33.09 16.43 3.50
CA GLN A 744 -33.91 15.28 3.93
C GLN A 744 -35.42 15.60 3.98
N THR A 745 -35.80 16.87 4.15
CA THR A 745 -37.20 17.30 4.04
C THR A 745 -37.80 17.08 2.64
N ALA A 746 -36.97 17.01 1.59
CA ALA A 746 -37.42 16.68 0.24
C ALA A 746 -37.82 15.20 0.12
N ARG A 747 -37.10 14.30 0.82
CA ARG A 747 -37.43 12.87 0.95
C ARG A 747 -38.76 12.68 1.71
N GLU A 748 -38.89 13.34 2.86
CA GLU A 748 -40.12 13.34 3.68
C GLU A 748 -41.33 13.90 2.93
N PHE A 749 -41.12 14.94 2.13
CA PHE A 749 -42.18 15.55 1.30
C PHE A 749 -42.77 14.56 0.28
N LEU A 750 -41.96 13.67 -0.30
CA LEU A 750 -42.40 12.72 -1.31
C LEU A 750 -43.01 11.43 -0.73
N LEU A 751 -42.46 10.94 0.37
CA LEU A 751 -42.84 9.65 0.97
C LEU A 751 -44.19 9.72 1.67
N VAL A 752 -45.05 8.73 1.42
CA VAL A 752 -46.34 8.55 2.11
C VAL A 752 -46.12 7.96 3.50
N ASP A 753 -46.61 8.62 4.56
CA ASP A 753 -46.51 8.12 5.93
C ASP A 753 -47.61 7.07 6.23
N LEU A 754 -47.22 5.81 6.45
CA LEU A 754 -48.13 4.69 6.75
C LEU A 754 -48.91 4.87 8.06
N ALA A 755 -48.51 5.81 8.92
CA ALA A 755 -49.18 6.10 10.19
C ALA A 755 -50.46 6.95 10.05
N SER A 756 -50.71 7.56 8.89
CA SER A 756 -51.92 8.35 8.64
C SER A 756 -52.56 7.99 7.30
N PRO A 757 -53.62 7.15 7.28
CA PRO A 757 -54.28 6.74 6.05
C PRO A 757 -55.12 7.89 5.50
N THR A 758 -54.48 8.85 4.85
CA THR A 758 -55.19 9.78 3.97
C THR A 758 -55.29 9.12 2.60
N THR A 759 -56.52 8.95 2.14
CA THR A 759 -56.88 8.48 0.80
C THR A 759 -55.98 9.09 -0.26
N ILE A 760 -55.32 8.24 -1.06
CA ILE A 760 -54.55 8.60 -2.25
C ILE A 760 -55.39 9.58 -3.08
N SER A 761 -55.06 10.86 -3.02
CA SER A 761 -55.75 11.86 -3.83
C SER A 761 -55.17 11.79 -5.24
N SER A 762 -56.06 11.53 -6.19
CA SER A 762 -55.79 11.45 -7.61
C SER A 762 -54.96 12.63 -8.14
N GLY A 763 -53.74 12.35 -8.61
CA GLY A 763 -53.04 13.02 -9.71
C GLY A 763 -52.67 14.52 -9.60
N MET A 764 -53.08 15.25 -8.56
CA MET A 764 -52.92 16.71 -8.54
C MET A 764 -51.70 17.25 -7.77
N HIS A 765 -51.07 16.50 -6.86
CA HIS A 765 -49.98 17.01 -6.00
C HIS A 765 -48.79 16.03 -5.86
N TRP A 766 -47.57 16.55 -5.68
CA TRP A 766 -46.34 15.77 -5.44
C TRP A 766 -46.15 15.37 -3.97
N HIS A 767 -46.70 16.16 -3.05
CA HIS A 767 -46.68 15.85 -1.62
C HIS A 767 -47.31 14.47 -1.32
N HIS A 768 -46.57 13.60 -0.65
CA HIS A 768 -46.96 12.21 -0.36
C HIS A 768 -47.44 11.45 -1.62
N SER A 769 -46.70 11.54 -2.72
CA SER A 769 -47.10 10.94 -4.01
C SER A 769 -46.37 9.65 -4.38
N ILE A 770 -45.35 9.25 -3.61
CA ILE A 770 -44.54 8.05 -3.87
C ILE A 770 -44.48 7.21 -2.59
N THR A 771 -44.86 5.94 -2.66
CA THR A 771 -44.65 5.01 -1.55
C THR A 771 -43.26 4.39 -1.62
N THR A 772 -42.73 3.92 -0.50
CA THR A 772 -41.44 3.20 -0.45
C THR A 772 -41.47 1.95 -1.34
N GLN A 773 -42.61 1.25 -1.38
CA GLN A 773 -42.81 0.07 -2.23
C GLN A 773 -42.77 0.45 -3.72
N ASP A 774 -43.46 1.52 -4.14
CA ASP A 774 -43.44 1.98 -5.53
C ASP A 774 -42.03 2.38 -5.97
N ALA A 775 -41.28 3.06 -5.09
CA ALA A 775 -39.90 3.47 -5.39
C ALA A 775 -38.98 2.26 -5.57
N HIS A 776 -39.07 1.24 -4.69
CA HIS A 776 -38.33 -0.01 -4.84
C HIS A 776 -38.77 -0.81 -6.06
N ALA A 777 -40.06 -0.80 -6.43
CA ALA A 777 -40.56 -1.49 -7.61
C ALA A 777 -39.96 -0.91 -8.89
N VAL A 778 -39.92 0.43 -9.02
CA VAL A 778 -39.29 1.12 -10.16
C VAL A 778 -37.80 0.74 -10.27
N LEU A 779 -37.08 0.75 -9.16
CA LEU A 779 -35.65 0.46 -9.17
C LEU A 779 -35.36 -1.03 -9.42
N ALA A 780 -36.17 -1.94 -8.88
CA ALA A 780 -36.11 -3.36 -9.17
C ALA A 780 -36.35 -3.63 -10.67
N GLU A 781 -37.34 -2.97 -11.26
CA GLU A 781 -37.63 -3.04 -12.70
C GLU A 781 -36.43 -2.64 -13.54
N PHE A 782 -35.81 -1.50 -13.24
CA PHE A 782 -34.64 -1.04 -14.00
C PHE A 782 -33.44 -1.97 -13.84
N CYS A 783 -33.14 -2.44 -12.62
CA CYS A 783 -32.04 -3.37 -12.40
C CYS A 783 -32.26 -4.70 -13.14
N VAL A 784 -33.48 -5.26 -13.07
CA VAL A 784 -33.81 -6.54 -13.72
C VAL A 784 -33.80 -6.43 -15.24
N LEU A 785 -34.40 -5.36 -15.80
CA LEU A 785 -34.39 -5.14 -17.25
C LEU A 785 -32.97 -4.91 -17.77
N TYR A 786 -32.17 -4.11 -17.05
CA TYR A 786 -30.77 -3.86 -17.39
C TYR A 786 -29.95 -5.15 -17.46
N LEU A 787 -30.00 -5.97 -16.40
CA LEU A 787 -29.28 -7.24 -16.34
C LEU A 787 -29.77 -8.19 -17.45
N ASN A 788 -31.06 -8.16 -17.79
CA ASN A 788 -31.60 -8.98 -18.87
C ASN A 788 -31.10 -8.56 -20.27
N PHE A 789 -30.66 -7.32 -20.51
CA PHE A 789 -30.11 -6.92 -21.82
C PHE A 789 -28.92 -7.77 -22.25
N PHE A 790 -28.16 -8.31 -21.30
CA PHE A 790 -27.01 -9.18 -21.58
C PHE A 790 -27.38 -10.59 -22.07
N ASN A 791 -28.65 -10.98 -21.98
CA ASN A 791 -29.15 -12.23 -22.58
C ASN A 791 -29.37 -12.11 -24.10
N SER A 792 -29.40 -10.90 -24.65
CA SER A 792 -29.57 -10.71 -26.10
C SER A 792 -28.34 -11.20 -26.87
N ASN A 793 -28.54 -11.89 -27.98
CA ASN A 793 -27.46 -12.46 -28.82
C ASN A 793 -26.81 -11.43 -29.77
N VAL A 794 -26.88 -10.14 -29.45
CA VAL A 794 -26.15 -9.12 -30.19
C VAL A 794 -24.68 -9.25 -29.79
N SER A 795 -23.85 -9.66 -30.75
CA SER A 795 -22.41 -9.82 -30.60
C SER A 795 -21.78 -8.55 -30.04
N LEU A 796 -21.03 -8.69 -28.93
CA LEU A 796 -20.06 -7.68 -28.48
C LEU A 796 -19.15 -7.32 -29.67
N PRO A 797 -19.10 -6.08 -30.15
CA PRO A 797 -18.11 -5.69 -31.13
C PRO A 797 -16.74 -5.82 -30.48
N THR A 798 -15.90 -6.65 -31.06
CA THR A 798 -14.47 -6.69 -30.78
C THR A 798 -13.89 -5.36 -31.21
N ASP A 799 -13.18 -4.66 -30.33
CA ASP A 799 -12.49 -3.42 -30.63
C ASP A 799 -11.65 -3.55 -31.91
N ALA A 800 -12.08 -2.87 -32.98
CA ALA A 800 -11.25 -2.61 -34.13
C ALA A 800 -11.75 -1.36 -34.87
N ASN A 801 -10.89 -0.34 -34.83
CA ASN A 801 -10.81 0.86 -35.66
C ASN A 801 -11.57 2.09 -35.16
N GLY A 802 -10.77 3.11 -34.85
CA GLY A 802 -11.24 4.38 -34.35
C GLY A 802 -12.10 5.13 -35.35
N GLU A 803 -13.25 5.57 -34.84
CA GLU A 803 -13.86 6.84 -35.20
C GLU A 803 -14.23 7.54 -33.89
N ALA A 804 -13.73 8.76 -33.71
CA ALA A 804 -14.09 9.61 -32.59
C ALA A 804 -15.57 9.98 -32.70
N GLY A 805 -16.38 9.53 -31.74
CA GLY A 805 -17.81 9.87 -31.67
C GLY A 805 -18.47 9.39 -30.38
N HIS A 806 -18.34 10.20 -29.32
CA HIS A 806 -19.07 10.17 -28.04
C HIS A 806 -18.73 9.07 -27.00
N SER A 807 -18.32 9.52 -25.80
CA SER A 807 -17.75 8.76 -24.68
C SER A 807 -18.80 8.44 -23.61
N PHE A 808 -19.80 7.61 -23.90
CA PHE A 808 -20.80 7.22 -22.89
C PHE A 808 -20.50 5.83 -22.31
N ASP A 809 -20.34 5.73 -20.99
CA ASP A 809 -20.16 4.45 -20.31
C ASP A 809 -21.52 3.75 -20.14
N ARG A 810 -21.89 2.97 -21.15
CA ARG A 810 -23.13 2.19 -21.15
C ARG A 810 -23.17 1.14 -20.04
N HIS A 811 -22.03 0.75 -19.49
CA HIS A 811 -21.93 -0.30 -18.47
C HIS A 811 -21.99 0.25 -17.04
N ALA A 812 -22.08 1.57 -16.85
CA ALA A 812 -22.00 2.23 -15.54
C ALA A 812 -22.99 1.69 -14.49
N PHE A 813 -24.17 1.23 -14.90
CA PHE A 813 -25.21 0.74 -13.99
C PHE A 813 -25.08 -0.76 -13.62
N LEU A 814 -24.06 -1.45 -14.13
CA LEU A 814 -23.89 -2.90 -13.93
C LEU A 814 -23.61 -3.28 -12.47
N ASP A 815 -22.61 -2.65 -11.86
CA ASP A 815 -22.20 -3.01 -10.49
C ASP A 815 -23.33 -2.77 -9.48
N TYR A 816 -24.03 -1.63 -9.63
CA TYR A 816 -25.18 -1.31 -8.78
C TYR A 816 -26.30 -2.34 -8.95
N SER A 817 -26.71 -2.61 -10.21
CA SER A 817 -27.82 -3.52 -10.49
C SER A 817 -27.51 -4.95 -10.02
N ALA A 818 -26.33 -5.48 -10.30
CA ALA A 818 -25.90 -6.82 -9.89
C ALA A 818 -25.95 -7.02 -8.37
N GLN A 819 -25.55 -6.02 -7.58
CA GLN A 819 -25.48 -6.14 -6.12
C GLN A 819 -26.83 -5.95 -5.42
N THR A 820 -27.74 -5.16 -6.00
CA THR A 820 -28.91 -4.62 -5.25
C THR A 820 -30.27 -5.04 -5.79
N TRP A 821 -30.34 -5.61 -7.00
CA TRP A 821 -31.62 -5.93 -7.64
C TRP A 821 -32.51 -6.83 -6.76
N GLY A 822 -31.93 -7.83 -6.11
CA GLY A 822 -32.66 -8.79 -5.27
C GLY A 822 -33.23 -8.15 -3.99
N ASP A 823 -32.52 -7.19 -3.40
CA ASP A 823 -33.02 -6.45 -2.25
C ASP A 823 -34.18 -5.55 -2.64
N HIS A 824 -34.04 -4.80 -3.73
CA HIS A 824 -35.13 -3.96 -4.24
C HIS A 824 -36.34 -4.79 -4.67
N PHE A 825 -36.14 -5.94 -5.31
CA PHE A 825 -37.22 -6.86 -5.69
C PHE A 825 -38.01 -7.36 -4.47
N ARG A 826 -37.31 -7.63 -3.36
CA ARG A 826 -37.92 -8.05 -2.09
C ARG A 826 -38.70 -6.92 -1.41
N GLU A 827 -38.11 -5.72 -1.29
CA GLU A 827 -38.75 -4.57 -0.64
C GLU A 827 -39.94 -4.01 -1.46
N ALA A 828 -39.94 -4.21 -2.78
CA ALA A 828 -41.03 -3.85 -3.66
C ALA A 828 -42.32 -4.66 -3.44
N GLY A 829 -42.25 -5.83 -2.78
CA GLY A 829 -43.43 -6.65 -2.51
C GLY A 829 -44.16 -7.12 -3.78
N ILE A 830 -43.40 -7.44 -4.83
CA ILE A 830 -43.92 -7.77 -6.17
C ILE A 830 -44.79 -9.03 -6.13
N ILE A 831 -46.00 -8.94 -6.69
CA ILE A 831 -47.01 -10.01 -6.72
C ILE A 831 -46.69 -10.99 -7.86
N ASP A 832 -47.01 -12.28 -7.67
CA ASP A 832 -46.66 -13.42 -8.54
C ASP A 832 -47.03 -13.28 -10.05
N ASP A 833 -47.92 -12.36 -10.42
CA ASP A 833 -48.35 -12.12 -11.82
C ASP A 833 -47.70 -10.89 -12.48
N ALA A 834 -46.70 -10.27 -11.85
CA ALA A 834 -46.06 -9.06 -12.38
C ALA A 834 -45.21 -9.31 -13.64
N THR A 835 -45.25 -8.37 -14.59
CA THR A 835 -44.54 -8.42 -15.88
C THR A 835 -43.02 -8.56 -15.77
N ILE A 836 -42.45 -8.17 -14.62
CA ILE A 836 -41.02 -8.27 -14.30
C ILE A 836 -40.56 -9.69 -13.93
N ILE A 837 -41.45 -10.57 -13.47
CA ILE A 837 -41.09 -11.90 -12.94
C ILE A 837 -40.38 -12.80 -13.96
N PRO A 838 -40.84 -12.91 -15.23
CA PRO A 838 -40.15 -13.72 -16.23
C PRO A 838 -38.71 -13.25 -16.48
N PHE A 839 -38.43 -11.96 -16.35
CA PHE A 839 -37.08 -11.40 -16.51
C PHE A 839 -36.21 -11.70 -15.29
N ALA A 840 -36.75 -11.55 -14.08
CA ALA A 840 -36.04 -11.88 -12.84
C ALA A 840 -35.69 -13.37 -12.77
N LEU A 841 -36.62 -14.27 -13.15
CA LEU A 841 -36.36 -15.71 -13.23
C LEU A 841 -35.25 -16.05 -14.21
N ARG A 842 -35.14 -15.31 -15.32
CA ARG A 842 -34.07 -15.49 -16.30
C ARG A 842 -32.71 -15.06 -15.77
N ILE A 843 -32.63 -14.04 -14.90
CA ILE A 843 -31.38 -13.69 -14.22
C ILE A 843 -30.94 -14.82 -13.28
N CYS A 844 -31.88 -15.52 -12.65
CA CYS A 844 -31.59 -16.65 -11.76
C CYS A 844 -31.33 -17.98 -12.48
N ASP A 845 -31.43 -18.03 -13.81
CA ASP A 845 -31.19 -19.23 -14.61
C ASP A 845 -29.67 -19.43 -14.81
N PRO A 846 -29.07 -20.50 -14.24
CA PRO A 846 -27.63 -20.74 -14.33
C PRO A 846 -27.10 -20.87 -15.77
N ASP A 847 -27.97 -21.20 -16.73
CA ASP A 847 -27.62 -21.34 -18.15
C ASP A 847 -27.73 -20.02 -18.92
N SER A 848 -28.17 -18.93 -18.28
CA SER A 848 -28.31 -17.60 -18.89
C SER A 848 -27.00 -16.79 -18.88
N LYS A 849 -26.83 -15.91 -19.86
CA LYS A 849 -25.68 -14.97 -19.89
C LYS A 849 -25.75 -13.95 -18.76
N SER A 850 -26.95 -13.51 -18.40
CA SER A 850 -27.15 -12.60 -17.27
C SER A 850 -26.72 -13.19 -15.95
N TYR A 851 -26.97 -14.49 -15.70
CA TYR A 851 -26.49 -15.18 -14.49
C TYR A 851 -24.96 -15.31 -14.46
N SER A 852 -24.30 -15.45 -15.62
CA SER A 852 -22.83 -15.49 -15.66
C SER A 852 -22.18 -14.12 -15.42
N ILE A 853 -22.92 -13.04 -15.67
CA ILE A 853 -22.46 -11.66 -15.49
C ILE A 853 -22.75 -11.17 -14.06
N TRP A 854 -23.87 -11.61 -13.49
CA TRP A 854 -24.23 -11.43 -12.09
C TRP A 854 -23.36 -12.32 -11.18
#